data_AF-A0A103XBP4-F1
#
_entry.id   AF-A0A103XBP4-F1
#
_cell.length_a   1.000
_cell.length_b   1.000
_cell.length_c   1.000
_cell.angle_alpha   90.00
_cell.angle_beta   90.00
_cell.angle_gamma   90.00
#
_symmetry.space_group_name_H-M   'P 1'
#
loop_
_entity.id
_entity.type
_entity.pdbx_description
1 polymer ?
#
loop_
_entity_poly.entity_id
_entity_poly.type
_entity_poly.pdbx_seq_one_letter_code
_entity_poly.pdbx_strand_id
1 'polypeptide(L)'
;MFESYSHFDKKLAWHLFRQIVEGLAHIHSQGIIHRDLTPNNIFFDARNDIKIGDFGLAKFLKLEQLEQDLDPAETTGVSVDGTGQIGTYFYTAPEIEQRWPKINEKADMYSLGIVFLELWHPFSTGMERHIVLSDLKKKGELPLDWVEEFPEQASLLRHMMSSSPSDRPSATELLQHAFPPRMESELLDNILRTMHNSEDTSIYDKVVNAIFNEETLSTKNHDNNAAVPKLGGNDTSSIHHTDLDTEMHDLVQEISAAVFRLHCAKRLEIIPMRLVGDSLQFNRNAVKLLTNGGDMIELCHELRLPFINWGDFDVIGGASALTEAEVIKAAMDIITRFFHPESCDIHLNHGDLLEAIWSWIGIKADHRQKVAELLSVLGSLRPQSSERKTKWVVIRRQLRQFFLSVLRPSSSVVDLLGAVNKLQTVGLRFCGIADQALPRLRGALPADILTRKALDELSQLFNYLRTWRIDKHVFIDPLMPPTEGYHRDSFFQIYLRKDNSLGSLTEGTLLAVGGRYDYLLHDMWQSEYKSNPPGAVGTSLALETIIQHSSVDIYRPFRNDSSRSILVCSRGGGGLLEKRMELVAELWEDDIKAQYVPLLDPSLTEQYEYANEHDIKCLVIISDTGVSQKGSVKIRHLELKREKEVSRESLTKFLSEAMASQFRNPSIWN
;
A
#
# COMPACT_ATOMS: atom_id res chain seq x y z
N MET A 1 -14.61 -16.51 -14.00
CA MET A 1 -13.94 -16.27 -12.70
C MET A 1 -12.49 -16.81 -12.69
N PHE A 2 -11.80 -16.93 -13.83
CA PHE A 2 -10.37 -17.30 -13.90
C PHE A 2 -9.56 -16.41 -14.87
N GLU A 3 -10.09 -15.23 -15.23
CA GLU A 3 -9.56 -14.37 -16.32
C GLU A 3 -8.32 -13.53 -15.93
N SER A 4 -7.67 -13.78 -14.79
CA SER A 4 -6.57 -12.92 -14.30
C SER A 4 -5.26 -13.63 -13.95
N TYR A 5 -5.00 -14.85 -14.44
CA TYR A 5 -3.69 -15.48 -14.26
C TYR A 5 -2.86 -15.34 -15.54
N SER A 6 -1.93 -14.39 -15.55
CA SER A 6 -0.97 -14.21 -16.66
C SER A 6 0.14 -15.27 -16.68
N HIS A 7 0.13 -16.22 -15.73
CA HIS A 7 1.00 -17.38 -15.71
C HIS A 7 0.29 -18.56 -15.00
N PHE A 8 0.30 -19.74 -15.62
CA PHE A 8 -0.26 -20.95 -15.02
C PHE A 8 0.65 -21.46 -13.88
N ASP A 9 0.15 -21.46 -12.64
CA ASP A 9 0.86 -22.00 -11.48
C ASP A 9 0.31 -23.38 -11.08
N LYS A 10 1.12 -24.41 -11.31
CA LYS A 10 0.80 -25.82 -10.99
C LYS A 10 0.54 -26.04 -9.50
N LYS A 11 1.25 -25.33 -8.61
CA LYS A 11 1.09 -25.49 -7.16
C LYS A 11 -0.24 -24.91 -6.70
N LEU A 12 -0.58 -23.72 -7.19
CA LEU A 12 -1.85 -23.09 -6.90
C LEU A 12 -3.03 -23.92 -7.46
N ALA A 13 -2.93 -24.43 -8.69
CA ALA A 13 -3.97 -25.27 -9.27
C ALA A 13 -4.24 -26.54 -8.44
N TRP A 14 -3.20 -27.23 -7.97
CA TRP A 14 -3.34 -28.37 -7.06
C TRP A 14 -3.94 -27.98 -5.71
N HIS A 15 -3.53 -26.85 -5.15
CA HIS A 15 -4.04 -26.35 -3.87
C HIS A 15 -5.55 -26.07 -3.94
N LEU A 16 -5.98 -25.29 -4.94
CA LEU A 16 -7.41 -25.00 -5.16
C LEU A 16 -8.21 -26.27 -5.43
N PHE A 17 -7.68 -27.16 -6.28
CA PHE A 17 -8.33 -28.43 -6.58
C PHE A 17 -8.51 -29.29 -5.33
N ARG A 18 -7.50 -29.37 -4.46
CA ARG A 18 -7.58 -30.12 -3.20
C ARG A 18 -8.69 -29.60 -2.29
N GLN A 19 -8.78 -28.28 -2.10
CA GLN A 19 -9.83 -27.69 -1.27
C GLN A 19 -11.24 -27.96 -1.80
N ILE A 20 -11.44 -27.95 -3.13
CA ILE A 20 -12.71 -28.34 -3.75
C ILE A 20 -13.02 -29.81 -3.45
N VAL A 21 -12.04 -30.71 -3.59
CA VAL A 21 -12.24 -32.15 -3.31
C VAL A 21 -12.50 -32.41 -1.82
N GLU A 22 -11.83 -31.71 -0.91
CA GLU A 22 -12.11 -31.77 0.53
C GLU A 22 -13.54 -31.31 0.86
N GLY A 23 -14.00 -30.23 0.21
CA GLY A 23 -15.38 -29.76 0.32
C GLY A 23 -16.40 -30.80 -0.20
N LEU A 24 -16.14 -31.41 -1.35
CA LEU A 24 -16.99 -32.46 -1.92
C LEU A 24 -17.02 -33.71 -1.01
N ALA A 25 -15.86 -34.17 -0.54
CA ALA A 25 -15.78 -35.30 0.38
C ALA A 25 -16.59 -35.06 1.65
N HIS A 26 -16.56 -33.83 2.18
CA HIS A 26 -17.36 -33.45 3.32
C HIS A 26 -18.87 -33.53 3.04
N ILE A 27 -19.38 -32.87 1.99
CA ILE A 27 -20.82 -32.87 1.71
C ILE A 27 -21.33 -34.27 1.31
N HIS A 28 -20.52 -35.05 0.59
CA HIS A 28 -20.83 -36.43 0.23
C HIS A 28 -20.90 -37.33 1.46
N SER A 29 -20.01 -37.15 2.45
CA SER A 29 -20.08 -37.87 3.74
C SER A 29 -21.35 -37.54 4.55
N GLN A 30 -21.95 -36.36 4.31
CA GLN A 30 -23.23 -35.97 4.88
C GLN A 30 -24.43 -36.49 4.08
N GLY A 31 -24.20 -37.19 2.97
CA GLY A 31 -25.23 -37.69 2.07
C GLY A 31 -25.82 -36.59 1.17
N ILE A 32 -25.10 -35.50 0.94
CA ILE A 32 -25.52 -34.39 0.09
C ILE A 32 -24.84 -34.55 -1.27
N ILE A 33 -25.62 -34.53 -2.36
CA ILE A 33 -25.11 -34.46 -3.74
C ILE A 33 -25.37 -33.04 -4.25
N HIS A 34 -24.36 -32.34 -4.76
CA HIS A 34 -24.47 -30.92 -5.15
C HIS A 34 -25.28 -30.71 -6.43
N ARG A 35 -25.02 -31.52 -7.47
CA ARG A 35 -25.67 -31.57 -8.80
C ARG A 35 -25.51 -30.33 -9.70
N ASP A 36 -25.02 -29.21 -9.17
CA ASP A 36 -24.71 -28.00 -9.95
C ASP A 36 -23.30 -27.46 -9.65
N LEU A 37 -22.30 -28.33 -9.57
CA LEU A 37 -20.93 -27.89 -9.31
C LEU A 37 -20.35 -27.19 -10.54
N THR A 38 -20.19 -25.88 -10.47
CA THR A 38 -19.58 -25.05 -11.53
C THR A 38 -18.66 -23.99 -10.91
N PRO A 39 -17.77 -23.34 -11.68
CA PRO A 39 -16.94 -22.27 -11.15
C PRO A 39 -17.72 -21.11 -10.53
N ASN A 40 -18.99 -20.89 -10.90
CA ASN A 40 -19.82 -19.84 -10.30
C ASN A 40 -20.32 -20.21 -8.90
N ASN A 41 -20.29 -21.50 -8.56
CA ASN A 41 -20.74 -22.06 -7.28
C ASN A 41 -19.56 -22.44 -6.36
N ILE A 42 -18.34 -22.05 -6.75
CA ILE A 42 -17.10 -22.21 -5.99
C ILE A 42 -16.63 -20.80 -5.60
N PHE A 43 -16.69 -20.49 -4.32
CA PHE A 43 -16.45 -19.16 -3.77
C PHE A 43 -15.12 -19.11 -3.04
N PHE A 44 -14.48 -17.94 -3.06
CA PHE A 44 -13.35 -17.64 -2.19
C PHE A 44 -13.87 -16.92 -0.95
N ASP A 45 -13.47 -17.38 0.23
CA ASP A 45 -13.73 -16.64 1.46
C ASP A 45 -12.72 -15.49 1.66
N ALA A 46 -12.86 -14.74 2.75
CA ALA A 46 -11.99 -13.61 3.04
C ALA A 46 -10.51 -14.00 3.24
N ARG A 47 -10.17 -15.29 3.34
CA ARG A 47 -8.81 -15.83 3.48
C ARG A 47 -8.30 -16.46 2.18
N ASN A 48 -9.02 -16.28 1.06
CA ASN A 48 -8.79 -16.96 -0.22
C ASN A 48 -8.92 -18.51 -0.14
N ASP A 49 -9.59 -19.05 0.88
CA ASP A 49 -9.92 -20.48 0.93
C ASP A 49 -11.20 -20.73 0.12
N ILE A 50 -11.27 -21.90 -0.53
CA ILE A 50 -12.43 -22.32 -1.31
C ILE A 50 -13.61 -22.73 -0.40
N LYS A 51 -14.82 -22.29 -0.76
CA LYS A 51 -16.11 -22.73 -0.21
C LYS A 51 -17.04 -23.14 -1.35
N ILE A 52 -17.69 -24.30 -1.21
CA ILE A 52 -18.75 -24.74 -2.12
C ILE A 52 -20.06 -24.13 -1.65
N GLY A 53 -20.80 -23.47 -2.55
CA GLY A 53 -22.07 -22.82 -2.25
C GLY A 53 -23.12 -23.05 -3.33
N ASP A 54 -24.31 -22.47 -3.13
CA ASP A 54 -25.50 -22.67 -3.97
C ASP A 54 -25.99 -24.13 -4.08
N PHE A 55 -26.66 -24.58 -3.02
CA PHE A 55 -27.28 -25.90 -2.93
C PHE A 55 -28.70 -25.93 -3.54
N GLY A 56 -29.05 -24.99 -4.42
CA GLY A 56 -30.41 -24.86 -4.98
C GLY A 56 -30.90 -26.09 -5.76
N LEU A 57 -29.97 -26.94 -6.23
CA LEU A 57 -30.26 -28.20 -6.93
C LEU A 57 -29.77 -29.45 -6.16
N ALA A 58 -29.34 -29.28 -4.92
CA ALA A 58 -28.73 -30.36 -4.15
C ALA A 58 -29.75 -31.43 -3.71
N LYS A 59 -29.32 -32.70 -3.67
CA LYS A 59 -30.11 -33.83 -3.18
C LYS A 59 -29.59 -34.30 -1.82
N PHE A 60 -30.48 -34.41 -0.83
CA PHE A 60 -30.17 -34.87 0.53
C PHE A 60 -30.61 -36.33 0.73
N LEU A 61 -29.67 -37.27 0.65
CA LEU A 61 -29.94 -38.71 0.74
C LEU A 61 -30.40 -39.18 2.14
N LYS A 62 -30.15 -38.42 3.20
CA LYS A 62 -30.53 -38.78 4.58
C LYS A 62 -32.00 -38.49 4.92
N LEU A 63 -32.72 -37.63 4.18
CA LEU A 63 -34.14 -37.34 4.46
C LEU A 63 -35.11 -38.34 3.80
N GLU A 64 -34.71 -39.03 2.72
CA GLU A 64 -35.59 -39.96 1.98
C GLU A 64 -35.73 -41.36 2.66
N GLN A 65 -35.06 -41.63 3.80
CA GLN A 65 -35.31 -42.87 4.56
C GLN A 65 -36.59 -42.79 5.43
N LEU A 66 -37.26 -41.64 5.50
CA LEU A 66 -38.50 -41.45 6.27
C LEU A 66 -39.77 -41.28 5.41
N GLU A 67 -39.65 -41.13 4.09
CA GLU A 67 -40.80 -40.91 3.20
C GLU A 67 -40.70 -41.85 1.98
N GLN A 68 -41.35 -43.01 2.07
CA GLN A 68 -41.43 -44.00 0.99
C GLN A 68 -42.67 -43.89 0.10
N ASP A 69 -43.51 -42.85 0.24
CA ASP A 69 -44.83 -42.78 -0.42
C ASP A 69 -45.11 -41.47 -1.20
N LEU A 70 -44.15 -40.91 -1.95
CA LEU A 70 -44.43 -39.80 -2.87
C LEU A 70 -43.91 -40.06 -4.29
N ASP A 71 -44.80 -39.84 -5.27
CA ASP A 71 -44.63 -40.09 -6.69
C ASP A 71 -43.35 -39.43 -7.28
N PRO A 72 -42.65 -40.06 -8.26
CA PRO A 72 -41.34 -39.59 -8.74
C PRO A 72 -41.37 -38.35 -9.65
N ALA A 73 -42.46 -37.58 -9.67
CA ALA A 73 -42.71 -36.56 -10.70
C ALA A 73 -42.39 -35.12 -10.30
N GLU A 74 -42.21 -34.80 -9.01
CA GLU A 74 -42.07 -33.40 -8.54
C GLU A 74 -40.75 -33.14 -7.80
N THR A 75 -39.64 -33.15 -8.55
CA THR A 75 -38.44 -32.36 -8.20
C THR A 75 -37.65 -32.05 -9.47
N THR A 76 -38.35 -31.54 -10.48
CA THR A 76 -37.76 -31.10 -11.74
C THR A 76 -37.46 -29.60 -11.69
N GLY A 77 -36.38 -29.24 -11.01
CA GLY A 77 -35.77 -27.92 -11.08
C GLY A 77 -35.00 -27.74 -12.39
N VAL A 78 -35.72 -27.59 -13.52
CA VAL A 78 -35.16 -27.02 -14.75
C VAL A 78 -36.06 -25.86 -15.15
N SER A 79 -35.59 -24.65 -14.90
CA SER A 79 -36.23 -23.43 -15.39
C SER A 79 -36.36 -23.48 -16.91
N VAL A 80 -37.59 -23.28 -17.39
CA VAL A 80 -38.03 -23.42 -18.80
C VAL A 80 -37.74 -22.15 -19.63
N ASP A 81 -36.80 -21.30 -19.19
CA ASP A 81 -36.48 -20.05 -19.87
C ASP A 81 -35.11 -20.18 -20.57
N GLY A 82 -35.18 -20.48 -21.88
CA GLY A 82 -34.07 -20.81 -22.79
C GLY A 82 -33.03 -19.72 -23.07
N THR A 83 -32.67 -18.90 -22.08
CA THR A 83 -31.59 -17.90 -22.18
C THR A 83 -30.53 -18.02 -21.08
N GLY A 84 -30.68 -18.91 -20.09
CA GLY A 84 -29.72 -19.10 -18.98
C GLY A 84 -28.71 -20.26 -19.12
N GLN A 85 -28.83 -21.08 -20.17
CA GLN A 85 -28.33 -22.48 -20.13
C GLN A 85 -27.12 -22.82 -21.02
N ILE A 86 -26.37 -21.85 -21.53
CA ILE A 86 -25.18 -22.17 -22.35
C ILE A 86 -23.96 -22.50 -21.48
N GLY A 87 -23.86 -21.92 -20.27
CA GLY A 87 -22.71 -22.06 -19.38
C GLY A 87 -22.67 -23.37 -18.57
N THR A 88 -23.78 -23.74 -17.95
CA THR A 88 -23.88 -24.92 -17.06
C THR A 88 -23.88 -26.26 -17.79
N TYR A 89 -24.27 -26.25 -19.08
CA TYR A 89 -24.36 -27.46 -19.91
C TYR A 89 -23.08 -28.30 -19.89
N PHE A 90 -21.91 -27.68 -19.92
CA PHE A 90 -20.63 -28.40 -19.97
C PHE A 90 -20.36 -29.24 -18.71
N TYR A 91 -20.84 -28.80 -17.55
CA TYR A 91 -20.59 -29.44 -16.24
C TYR A 91 -21.62 -30.52 -15.89
N THR A 92 -22.74 -30.57 -16.62
CA THR A 92 -23.82 -31.51 -16.32
C THR A 92 -23.42 -32.94 -16.72
N ALA A 93 -23.46 -33.85 -15.76
CA ALA A 93 -23.14 -35.27 -15.95
C ALA A 93 -24.15 -35.98 -16.88
N PRO A 94 -23.72 -36.99 -17.68
CA PRO A 94 -24.59 -37.69 -18.63
C PRO A 94 -25.85 -38.29 -17.99
N GLU A 95 -25.74 -38.86 -16.79
CA GLU A 95 -26.86 -39.47 -16.07
C GLU A 95 -27.90 -38.44 -15.58
N ILE A 96 -27.49 -37.18 -15.34
CA ILE A 96 -28.41 -36.09 -15.02
C ILE A 96 -29.16 -35.66 -16.30
N GLU A 97 -28.42 -35.50 -17.39
CA GLU A 97 -28.95 -35.09 -18.70
C GLU A 97 -29.93 -36.13 -19.27
N GLN A 98 -29.62 -37.42 -19.12
CA GLN A 98 -30.43 -38.55 -19.56
C GLN A 98 -31.52 -38.95 -18.56
N ARG A 99 -31.67 -38.21 -17.44
CA ARG A 99 -32.69 -38.44 -16.40
C ARG A 99 -32.70 -39.86 -15.86
N TRP A 100 -31.53 -40.39 -15.51
CA TRP A 100 -31.44 -41.71 -14.91
C TRP A 100 -32.20 -41.75 -13.57
N PRO A 101 -32.83 -42.90 -13.22
CA PRO A 101 -33.66 -43.02 -12.02
C PRO A 101 -32.87 -42.96 -10.71
N LYS A 102 -31.56 -43.23 -10.76
CA LYS A 102 -30.66 -43.17 -9.61
C LYS A 102 -29.43 -42.35 -9.97
N ILE A 103 -29.23 -41.26 -9.25
CA ILE A 103 -28.05 -40.38 -9.35
C ILE A 103 -27.36 -40.44 -7.99
N ASN A 104 -26.05 -40.65 -7.99
CA ASN A 104 -25.22 -40.68 -6.79
C ASN A 104 -24.20 -39.52 -6.81
N GLU A 105 -23.33 -39.47 -5.80
CA GLU A 105 -22.32 -38.44 -5.63
C GLU A 105 -21.28 -38.38 -6.76
N LYS A 106 -21.18 -39.44 -7.58
CA LYS A 106 -20.29 -39.49 -8.74
C LYS A 106 -20.71 -38.53 -9.86
N ALA A 107 -21.92 -37.99 -9.82
CA ALA A 107 -22.33 -36.91 -10.72
C ALA A 107 -21.51 -35.63 -10.48
N ASP A 108 -21.23 -35.27 -9.22
CA ASP A 108 -20.40 -34.11 -8.88
C ASP A 108 -18.94 -34.32 -9.32
N MET A 109 -18.48 -35.58 -9.35
CA MET A 109 -17.12 -35.93 -9.80
C MET A 109 -16.94 -35.69 -11.31
N TYR A 110 -17.99 -35.84 -12.11
CA TYR A 110 -17.95 -35.47 -13.53
C TYR A 110 -17.82 -33.95 -13.68
N SER A 111 -18.63 -33.19 -12.96
CA SER A 111 -18.57 -31.73 -12.94
C SER A 111 -17.21 -31.22 -12.47
N LEU A 112 -16.64 -31.86 -11.44
CA LEU A 112 -15.30 -31.60 -10.93
C LEU A 112 -14.22 -31.82 -12.02
N GLY A 113 -14.39 -32.82 -12.89
CA GLY A 113 -13.47 -33.06 -14.00
C GLY A 113 -13.39 -31.90 -15.00
N ILE A 114 -14.52 -31.23 -15.26
CA ILE A 114 -14.55 -30.01 -16.07
C ILE A 114 -13.86 -28.86 -15.35
N VAL A 115 -14.16 -28.65 -14.06
CA VAL A 115 -13.51 -27.61 -13.23
C VAL A 115 -12.00 -27.81 -13.19
N PHE A 116 -11.54 -29.06 -13.08
CA PHE A 116 -10.11 -29.41 -13.10
C PHE A 116 -9.42 -28.98 -14.40
N LEU A 117 -10.06 -29.22 -15.56
CA LEU A 117 -9.51 -28.75 -16.84
C LEU A 117 -9.37 -27.23 -16.86
N GLU A 118 -10.37 -26.50 -16.38
CA GLU A 118 -10.34 -25.03 -16.40
C GLU A 118 -9.29 -24.45 -15.44
N LEU A 119 -8.96 -25.15 -14.35
CA LEU A 119 -7.84 -24.77 -13.48
C LEU A 119 -6.48 -25.01 -14.16
N TRP A 120 -6.38 -26.04 -14.99
CA TRP A 120 -5.13 -26.45 -15.66
C TRP A 120 -4.88 -25.81 -17.02
N HIS A 121 -5.94 -25.34 -17.68
CA HIS A 121 -5.90 -24.85 -19.05
C HIS A 121 -6.58 -23.47 -19.13
N PRO A 122 -5.84 -22.39 -18.81
CA PRO A 122 -6.38 -21.04 -18.89
C PRO A 122 -6.68 -20.68 -20.36
N PHE A 123 -7.94 -20.33 -20.63
CA PHE A 123 -8.39 -19.95 -21.97
C PHE A 123 -8.11 -18.48 -22.26
N SER A 124 -7.63 -18.17 -23.46
CA SER A 124 -7.39 -16.80 -23.92
C SER A 124 -8.70 -16.10 -24.32
N THR A 125 -9.69 -16.87 -24.81
CA THR A 125 -10.99 -16.32 -25.22
C THR A 125 -12.16 -17.23 -24.83
N GLY A 126 -13.35 -16.65 -24.69
CA GLY A 126 -14.58 -17.41 -24.45
C GLY A 126 -14.94 -18.38 -25.59
N MET A 127 -14.54 -18.08 -26.84
CA MET A 127 -14.77 -18.96 -27.99
C MET A 127 -13.87 -20.20 -27.94
N GLU A 128 -12.59 -20.02 -27.61
CA GLU A 128 -11.65 -21.12 -27.39
C GLU A 128 -12.15 -22.06 -26.28
N ARG A 129 -12.55 -21.48 -25.14
CA ARG A 129 -13.17 -22.22 -24.04
C ARG A 129 -14.37 -23.04 -24.51
N HIS A 130 -15.28 -22.43 -25.27
CA HIS A 130 -16.46 -23.12 -25.76
C HIS A 130 -16.12 -24.29 -26.69
N ILE A 131 -15.14 -24.12 -27.59
CA ILE A 131 -14.69 -25.19 -28.51
C ILE A 131 -14.12 -26.37 -27.70
N VAL A 132 -13.16 -26.10 -26.81
CA VAL A 132 -12.48 -27.14 -26.03
C VAL A 132 -13.47 -27.90 -25.14
N LEU A 133 -14.34 -27.19 -24.42
CA LEU A 133 -15.34 -27.85 -23.56
C LEU A 133 -16.42 -28.60 -24.37
N SER A 134 -16.77 -28.13 -25.56
CA SER A 134 -17.70 -28.83 -26.45
C SER A 134 -17.09 -30.11 -27.02
N ASP A 135 -15.83 -30.07 -27.44
CA ASP A 135 -15.12 -31.25 -27.96
C ASP A 135 -14.89 -32.28 -26.86
N LEU A 136 -14.51 -31.83 -25.65
CA LEU A 136 -14.41 -32.70 -24.49
C LEU A 136 -15.74 -33.38 -24.14
N LYS A 137 -16.84 -32.62 -24.04
CA LYS A 137 -18.14 -33.19 -23.66
C LYS A 137 -18.73 -34.09 -24.75
N LYS A 138 -18.64 -33.72 -26.03
CA LYS A 138 -19.29 -34.45 -27.14
C LYS A 138 -18.46 -35.61 -27.69
N LYS A 139 -17.13 -35.47 -27.69
CA LYS A 139 -16.21 -36.44 -28.31
C LYS A 139 -15.28 -37.12 -27.31
N GLY A 140 -15.15 -36.60 -26.09
CA GLY A 140 -14.15 -37.05 -25.13
C GLY A 140 -12.71 -36.64 -25.51
N GLU A 141 -12.58 -35.65 -26.40
CA GLU A 141 -11.29 -35.21 -26.95
C GLU A 141 -10.72 -34.06 -26.12
N LEU A 142 -9.43 -34.15 -25.79
CA LEU A 142 -8.64 -33.11 -25.15
C LEU A 142 -7.65 -32.51 -26.16
N PRO A 143 -7.22 -31.24 -26.01
CA PRO A 143 -6.16 -30.68 -26.85
C PRO A 143 -4.90 -31.53 -26.81
N LEU A 144 -4.36 -31.90 -27.98
CA LEU A 144 -3.21 -32.83 -28.08
C LEU A 144 -1.99 -32.28 -27.32
N ASP A 145 -1.66 -31.01 -27.53
CA ASP A 145 -0.54 -30.34 -26.86
C ASP A 145 -0.66 -30.40 -25.32
N TRP A 146 -1.89 -30.29 -24.79
CA TRP A 146 -2.15 -30.37 -23.34
C TRP A 146 -1.98 -31.79 -22.81
N VAL A 147 -2.38 -32.81 -23.59
CA VAL A 147 -2.19 -34.22 -23.21
C VAL A 147 -0.70 -34.61 -23.22
N GLU A 148 0.08 -34.07 -24.16
CA GLU A 148 1.54 -34.27 -24.21
C GLU A 148 2.24 -33.59 -23.03
N GLU A 149 1.81 -32.39 -22.64
CA GLU A 149 2.39 -31.66 -21.51
C GLU A 149 1.98 -32.24 -20.14
N PHE A 150 0.75 -32.75 -20.02
CA PHE A 150 0.15 -33.18 -18.75
C PHE A 150 -0.49 -34.58 -18.79
N PRO A 151 0.27 -35.66 -19.06
CA PRO A 151 -0.28 -37.00 -19.27
C PRO A 151 -0.98 -37.59 -18.04
N GLU A 152 -0.48 -37.32 -16.83
CA GLU A 152 -1.09 -37.81 -15.58
C GLU A 152 -2.41 -37.10 -15.29
N GLN A 153 -2.46 -35.79 -15.50
CA GLN A 153 -3.66 -34.97 -15.33
C GLN A 153 -4.72 -35.32 -16.38
N ALA A 154 -4.30 -35.62 -17.62
CA ALA A 154 -5.20 -36.11 -18.66
C ALA A 154 -5.82 -37.46 -18.29
N SER A 155 -5.03 -38.38 -17.73
CA SER A 155 -5.53 -39.66 -17.21
C SER A 155 -6.55 -39.46 -16.09
N LEU A 156 -6.23 -38.59 -15.12
CA LEU A 156 -7.11 -38.27 -14.00
C LEU A 156 -8.43 -37.65 -14.45
N LEU A 157 -8.39 -36.69 -15.39
CA LEU A 157 -9.56 -36.05 -15.97
C LEU A 157 -10.46 -37.07 -16.67
N ARG A 158 -9.88 -37.97 -17.49
CA ARG A 158 -10.63 -39.03 -18.17
C ARG A 158 -11.35 -39.96 -17.18
N HIS A 159 -10.70 -40.33 -16.07
CA HIS A 159 -11.33 -41.14 -15.03
C HIS A 159 -12.52 -40.40 -14.38
N MET A 160 -12.34 -39.13 -13.99
CA MET A 160 -13.41 -38.31 -13.41
C MET A 160 -14.59 -38.12 -14.37
N MET A 161 -14.34 -38.05 -15.67
CA MET A 161 -15.35 -37.83 -16.71
C MET A 161 -15.86 -39.11 -17.39
N SER A 162 -15.62 -40.29 -16.82
CA SER A 162 -16.09 -41.55 -17.37
C SER A 162 -17.61 -41.57 -17.58
N SER A 163 -18.07 -42.13 -18.71
CA SER A 163 -19.51 -42.21 -19.01
C SER A 163 -20.29 -43.01 -17.97
N SER A 164 -19.69 -44.07 -17.42
CA SER A 164 -20.25 -44.81 -16.31
C SER A 164 -19.87 -44.15 -14.97
N PRO A 165 -20.85 -43.81 -14.10
CA PRO A 165 -20.55 -43.26 -12.78
C PRO A 165 -19.73 -44.19 -11.88
N SER A 166 -19.81 -45.51 -12.07
CA SER A 166 -19.05 -46.51 -11.31
C SER A 166 -17.54 -46.38 -11.49
N ASP A 167 -17.12 -45.90 -12.65
CA ASP A 167 -15.71 -45.88 -13.07
C ASP A 167 -15.02 -44.57 -12.65
N ARG A 168 -15.80 -43.59 -12.18
CA ARG A 168 -15.29 -42.34 -11.63
C ARG A 168 -14.79 -42.57 -10.21
N PRO A 169 -13.67 -41.97 -9.78
CA PRO A 169 -13.26 -42.01 -8.38
C PRO A 169 -14.23 -41.18 -7.50
N SER A 170 -14.38 -41.56 -6.24
CA SER A 170 -15.00 -40.71 -5.20
C SER A 170 -14.04 -39.61 -4.76
N ALA A 171 -14.58 -38.54 -4.15
CA ALA A 171 -13.75 -37.47 -3.59
C ALA A 171 -12.75 -38.00 -2.54
N THR A 172 -13.16 -38.98 -1.74
CA THR A 172 -12.29 -39.63 -0.74
C THR A 172 -11.15 -40.42 -1.40
N GLU A 173 -11.44 -41.18 -2.47
CA GLU A 173 -10.40 -41.91 -3.22
C GLU A 173 -9.40 -40.96 -3.90
N LEU A 174 -9.88 -39.81 -4.41
CA LEU A 174 -9.00 -38.77 -4.95
C LEU A 174 -8.05 -38.21 -3.89
N LEU A 175 -8.54 -37.90 -2.68
CA LEU A 175 -7.71 -37.36 -1.60
C LEU A 175 -6.60 -38.32 -1.16
N GLN A 176 -6.81 -39.63 -1.31
CA GLN A 176 -5.86 -40.66 -0.92
C GLN A 176 -4.77 -40.92 -1.96
N HIS A 177 -5.08 -40.77 -3.26
CA HIS A 177 -4.23 -41.30 -4.32
C HIS A 177 -3.84 -40.32 -5.43
N ALA A 178 -4.54 -39.18 -5.57
CA ALA A 178 -4.39 -38.31 -6.73
C ALA A 178 -3.53 -37.04 -6.50
N PHE A 179 -3.20 -36.71 -5.26
CA PHE A 179 -2.51 -35.46 -4.93
C PHE A 179 -1.03 -35.65 -4.60
N PRO A 180 -0.16 -34.68 -4.95
CA PRO A 180 1.23 -34.69 -4.51
C PRO A 180 1.35 -34.64 -2.97
N PRO A 181 2.50 -35.08 -2.41
CA PRO A 181 2.78 -35.01 -0.97
C PRO A 181 2.52 -33.60 -0.43
N ARG A 182 1.92 -33.49 0.77
CA ARG A 182 1.69 -32.20 1.44
C ARG A 182 3.04 -31.50 1.63
N MET A 183 3.18 -30.29 1.09
CA MET A 183 4.32 -29.43 1.40
C MET A 183 4.29 -29.08 2.90
N GLU A 184 5.46 -29.01 3.54
CA GLU A 184 5.62 -28.75 4.98
C GLU A 184 4.86 -27.50 5.47
N SER A 185 4.73 -26.48 4.62
CA SER A 185 3.95 -25.26 4.90
C SER A 185 2.46 -25.53 5.11
N GLU A 186 1.84 -26.44 4.36
CA GLU A 186 0.41 -26.76 4.48
C GLU A 186 0.12 -27.60 5.73
N LEU A 187 1.08 -28.43 6.16
CA LEU A 187 0.99 -29.15 7.42
C LEU A 187 1.09 -28.17 8.59
N LEU A 188 2.03 -27.22 8.51
CA LEU A 188 2.21 -26.16 9.50
C LEU A 188 0.95 -25.29 9.62
N ASP A 189 0.38 -24.83 8.52
CA ASP A 189 -0.84 -24.02 8.54
C ASP A 189 -2.04 -24.77 9.13
N ASN A 190 -2.16 -26.08 8.88
CA ASN A 190 -3.20 -26.90 9.50
C ASN A 190 -2.96 -27.15 11.00
N ILE A 191 -1.71 -27.31 11.43
CA ILE A 191 -1.36 -27.39 12.85
C ILE A 191 -1.69 -26.07 13.54
N LEU A 192 -1.34 -24.92 12.94
CA LEU A 192 -1.68 -23.59 13.44
C LEU A 192 -3.21 -23.36 13.47
N ARG A 193 -3.96 -23.85 12.49
CA ARG A 193 -5.44 -23.83 12.47
C ARG A 193 -6.05 -24.66 13.60
N THR A 194 -5.44 -25.80 13.94
CA THR A 194 -5.90 -26.68 15.03
C THR A 194 -5.60 -26.06 16.40
N MET A 195 -4.47 -25.34 16.53
CA MET A 195 -4.12 -24.56 17.71
C MET A 195 -5.08 -23.40 17.99
N HIS A 196 -5.63 -22.77 16.95
CA HIS A 196 -6.49 -21.59 17.13
C HIS A 196 -7.93 -21.94 17.58
N ASN A 197 -8.36 -23.18 17.38
CA ASN A 197 -9.75 -23.63 17.57
C ASN A 197 -9.97 -24.60 18.74
N SER A 198 -8.93 -25.02 19.47
CA SER A 198 -9.05 -26.00 20.55
C SER A 198 -8.77 -25.41 21.93
N GLU A 199 -9.55 -25.81 22.94
CA GLU A 199 -9.29 -25.50 24.37
C GLU A 199 -8.10 -26.31 24.95
N ASP A 200 -7.44 -27.12 24.12
CA ASP A 200 -6.43 -28.11 24.52
C ASP A 200 -5.01 -27.59 24.22
N THR A 201 -4.40 -26.94 25.22
CA THR A 201 -3.04 -26.39 25.20
C THR A 201 -1.95 -27.47 25.05
N SER A 202 -2.27 -28.76 25.18
CA SER A 202 -1.27 -29.83 25.14
C SER A 202 -0.62 -30.04 23.76
N ILE A 203 -1.34 -29.71 22.68
CA ILE A 203 -0.81 -29.77 21.31
C ILE A 203 0.14 -28.60 21.07
N TYR A 204 -0.23 -27.41 21.56
CA TYR A 204 0.60 -26.21 21.51
C TYR A 204 1.95 -26.44 22.21
N ASP A 205 1.93 -26.93 23.45
CA ASP A 205 3.15 -27.18 24.23
C ASP A 205 4.06 -28.21 23.56
N LYS A 206 3.50 -29.26 22.94
CA LYS A 206 4.29 -30.25 22.20
C LYS A 206 4.96 -29.66 20.96
N VAL A 207 4.27 -28.80 20.23
CA VAL A 207 4.79 -28.14 19.02
C VAL A 207 5.88 -27.15 19.38
N VAL A 208 5.65 -26.28 20.38
CA VAL A 208 6.66 -25.34 20.87
C VAL A 208 7.90 -26.07 21.38
N ASN A 209 7.73 -27.11 22.20
CA ASN A 209 8.86 -27.91 22.70
C ASN A 209 9.60 -28.65 21.58
N ALA A 210 8.93 -29.11 20.52
CA ALA A 210 9.57 -29.74 19.38
C ALA A 210 10.37 -28.75 18.51
N ILE A 211 9.86 -27.53 18.34
CA ILE A 211 10.50 -26.46 17.53
C ILE A 211 11.72 -25.89 18.25
N PHE A 212 11.63 -25.69 19.57
CA PHE A 212 12.66 -25.02 20.37
C PHE A 212 13.51 -25.97 21.22
N ASN A 213 13.53 -27.28 20.91
CA ASN A 213 14.42 -28.22 21.57
C ASN A 213 15.89 -27.90 21.24
N GLU A 214 16.67 -27.50 22.26
CA GLU A 214 18.09 -27.12 22.13
C GLU A 214 18.98 -28.20 21.48
N GLU A 215 18.67 -29.50 21.67
CA GLU A 215 19.39 -30.59 21.00
C GLU A 215 19.19 -30.63 19.47
N THR A 216 18.04 -30.16 18.98
CA THR A 216 17.71 -30.16 17.54
C THR A 216 18.26 -28.92 16.83
N LEU A 217 18.44 -27.81 17.57
CA LEU A 217 19.02 -26.57 17.05
C LEU A 217 20.56 -26.58 17.07
N SER A 218 21.17 -27.24 18.06
CA SER A 218 22.64 -27.41 18.14
C SER A 218 23.20 -28.34 17.06
N THR A 219 22.45 -29.36 16.65
CA THR A 219 22.83 -30.29 15.58
C THR A 219 22.89 -29.63 14.20
N LYS A 220 22.04 -28.63 13.90
CA LYS A 220 22.12 -27.84 12.65
C LYS A 220 23.29 -26.85 12.61
N ASN A 221 23.80 -26.40 13.76
CA ASN A 221 24.91 -25.46 13.81
C ASN A 221 26.29 -26.13 13.65
N HIS A 222 26.39 -27.46 13.79
CA HIS A 222 27.66 -28.19 13.67
C HIS A 222 27.99 -28.63 12.22
N ASP A 223 27.00 -28.70 11.32
CA ASP A 223 27.21 -29.17 9.94
C ASP A 223 27.64 -28.07 8.95
N ASN A 224 27.73 -26.80 9.36
CA ASN A 224 28.14 -25.69 8.49
C ASN A 224 29.65 -25.36 8.52
N ASN A 225 30.48 -26.10 9.29
CA ASN A 225 31.90 -25.77 9.46
C ASN A 225 32.89 -26.85 9.01
N ALA A 226 32.48 -27.84 8.22
CA ALA A 226 33.42 -28.78 7.63
C ALA A 226 33.11 -29.11 6.17
N ALA A 227 34.11 -28.87 5.33
CA ALA A 227 34.23 -29.22 3.91
C ALA A 227 33.45 -28.35 2.92
N VAL A 228 34.20 -27.53 2.18
CA VAL A 228 33.81 -26.99 0.87
C VAL A 228 33.66 -28.16 -0.12
N PRO A 229 32.48 -28.41 -0.72
CA PRO A 229 32.38 -29.19 -1.94
C PRO A 229 32.20 -28.22 -3.11
N LYS A 230 33.15 -28.24 -4.05
CA LYS A 230 32.88 -27.80 -5.42
C LYS A 230 31.88 -28.78 -6.05
N LEU A 231 30.67 -28.35 -6.38
CA LEU A 231 30.01 -28.71 -7.65
C LEU A 231 28.76 -27.87 -7.89
N GLY A 232 28.51 -27.61 -9.17
CA GLY A 232 27.52 -26.69 -9.70
C GLY A 232 26.06 -27.13 -9.55
N GLY A 233 25.19 -26.13 -9.68
CA GLY A 233 23.74 -26.27 -9.68
C GLY A 233 23.13 -24.99 -9.12
N ASN A 234 22.33 -24.29 -9.93
CA ASN A 234 21.72 -23.01 -9.61
C ASN A 234 20.78 -23.11 -8.39
N ASP A 235 21.21 -22.60 -7.23
CA ASP A 235 20.31 -22.22 -6.13
C ASP A 235 20.38 -20.71 -5.94
N THR A 236 19.24 -20.03 -6.07
CA THR A 236 19.09 -18.57 -6.13
C THR A 236 18.56 -17.97 -4.82
N SER A 237 18.85 -18.59 -3.67
CA SER A 237 18.31 -18.17 -2.37
C SER A 237 19.27 -17.38 -1.47
N SER A 238 20.31 -16.76 -2.03
CA SER A 238 21.14 -15.77 -1.34
C SER A 238 21.02 -14.43 -2.05
N ILE A 239 20.45 -13.43 -1.36
CA ILE A 239 20.48 -12.04 -1.82
C ILE A 239 21.93 -11.58 -1.71
N HIS A 240 22.66 -11.69 -2.81
CA HIS A 240 23.97 -11.07 -2.95
C HIS A 240 23.75 -9.60 -3.27
N HIS A 241 23.75 -8.72 -2.26
CA HIS A 241 23.99 -7.30 -2.51
C HIS A 241 25.43 -7.16 -3.00
N THR A 242 25.65 -6.45 -4.11
CA THR A 242 27.02 -6.17 -4.55
C THR A 242 27.66 -5.15 -3.60
N ASP A 243 28.99 -5.12 -3.49
CA ASP A 243 29.69 -4.12 -2.65
C ASP A 243 29.27 -2.68 -3.03
N LEU A 244 28.96 -2.44 -4.32
CA LEU A 244 28.49 -1.16 -4.86
C LEU A 244 27.08 -0.78 -4.37
N ASP A 245 26.18 -1.77 -4.25
CA ASP A 245 24.81 -1.53 -3.73
C ASP A 245 24.85 -1.15 -2.24
N THR A 246 25.82 -1.71 -1.51
CA THR A 246 26.02 -1.43 -0.08
C THR A 246 26.55 0.00 0.13
N GLU A 247 27.51 0.46 -0.69
CA GLU A 247 28.03 1.83 -0.65
C GLU A 247 26.95 2.88 -0.98
N MET A 248 26.09 2.61 -1.96
CA MET A 248 24.96 3.49 -2.29
C MET A 248 23.90 3.53 -1.20
N HIS A 249 23.65 2.40 -0.55
CA HIS A 249 22.72 2.32 0.57
C HIS A 249 23.22 3.15 1.77
N ASP A 250 24.50 3.02 2.12
CA ASP A 250 25.14 3.82 3.16
C ASP A 250 25.11 5.32 2.82
N LEU A 251 25.43 5.66 1.57
CA LEU A 251 25.41 7.05 1.09
C LEU A 251 24.02 7.69 1.21
N VAL A 252 22.97 7.00 0.74
CA VAL A 252 21.59 7.51 0.81
C VAL A 252 21.15 7.68 2.26
N GLN A 253 21.52 6.76 3.15
CA GLN A 253 21.25 6.88 4.57
C GLN A 253 21.99 8.06 5.21
N GLU A 254 23.27 8.22 4.92
CA GLU A 254 24.10 9.32 5.45
C GLU A 254 23.57 10.69 5.00
N ILE A 255 23.24 10.84 3.72
CA ILE A 255 22.67 12.06 3.17
C ILE A 255 21.30 12.35 3.81
N SER A 256 20.43 11.36 3.89
CA SER A 256 19.10 11.52 4.49
C SER A 256 19.22 11.95 5.95
N ALA A 257 20.07 11.27 6.73
CA ALA A 257 20.34 11.62 8.12
C ALA A 257 21.00 13.00 8.28
N ALA A 258 21.85 13.43 7.33
CA ALA A 258 22.44 14.75 7.32
C ALA A 258 21.39 15.85 7.06
N VAL A 259 20.53 15.67 6.06
CA VAL A 259 19.45 16.64 5.75
C VAL A 259 18.46 16.74 6.90
N PHE A 260 18.03 15.61 7.48
CA PHE A 260 17.18 15.64 8.67
C PHE A 260 17.82 16.42 9.83
N ARG A 261 19.14 16.31 10.02
CA ARG A 261 19.87 17.10 11.02
C ARG A 261 19.92 18.59 10.69
N LEU A 262 19.98 18.99 9.41
CA LEU A 262 19.88 20.39 8.98
C LEU A 262 18.52 21.00 9.31
N HIS A 263 17.46 20.22 9.07
CA HIS A 263 16.08 20.47 9.52
C HIS A 263 15.89 20.26 11.03
N CYS A 264 16.98 20.04 11.76
CA CYS A 264 17.01 19.93 13.21
C CYS A 264 16.18 18.78 13.81
N ALA A 265 15.87 17.76 13.03
CA ALA A 265 15.29 16.53 13.53
C ALA A 265 16.22 15.84 14.53
N LYS A 266 15.62 15.23 15.55
CA LYS A 266 16.29 14.37 16.52
C LYS A 266 16.08 12.93 16.07
N ARG A 267 17.10 12.07 16.11
CA ARG A 267 16.97 10.62 15.86
C ARG A 267 16.40 9.95 17.11
N LEU A 268 15.36 9.14 16.97
CA LEU A 268 14.92 8.19 18.01
C LEU A 268 15.29 6.76 17.59
N GLU A 269 15.63 5.93 18.57
CA GLU A 269 15.94 4.51 18.41
C GLU A 269 14.76 3.63 18.80
N ILE A 270 14.66 2.47 18.13
CA ILE A 270 13.38 1.86 17.79
C ILE A 270 13.45 0.36 17.93
N ILE A 271 12.39 -0.24 18.48
CA ILE A 271 12.24 -1.68 18.57
C ILE A 271 11.28 -2.11 17.46
N PRO A 272 11.74 -2.85 16.43
CA PRO A 272 10.94 -3.20 15.24
C PRO A 272 9.91 -4.33 15.50
N MET A 273 9.62 -4.60 16.78
CA MET A 273 8.89 -5.77 17.26
C MET A 273 7.90 -5.34 18.36
N ARG A 274 6.64 -5.79 18.27
CA ARG A 274 5.61 -5.55 19.30
C ARG A 274 4.91 -6.84 19.75
N LEU A 275 4.42 -6.90 20.98
CA LEU A 275 3.66 -8.04 21.49
C LEU A 275 2.22 -8.03 20.91
N VAL A 276 1.72 -9.17 20.46
CA VAL A 276 0.36 -9.32 19.95
C VAL A 276 -0.60 -9.53 21.13
N GLY A 277 -1.13 -8.41 21.64
CA GLY A 277 -2.09 -8.39 22.76
C GLY A 277 -2.73 -7.01 23.02
N ASP A 278 -2.03 -5.92 22.66
CA ASP A 278 -2.41 -4.56 23.08
C ASP A 278 -3.11 -3.70 22.00
N SER A 279 -3.41 -4.22 20.79
CA SER A 279 -4.04 -3.41 19.72
C SER A 279 -5.22 -4.07 18.99
N LEU A 280 -6.20 -3.24 18.63
CA LEU A 280 -7.50 -3.62 18.04
C LEU A 280 -7.46 -3.83 16.51
N GLN A 281 -6.34 -3.59 15.83
CA GLN A 281 -6.25 -3.70 14.37
C GLN A 281 -5.36 -4.87 13.95
N PHE A 282 -6.01 -5.94 13.49
CA PHE A 282 -5.37 -7.16 13.01
C PHE A 282 -4.90 -6.95 11.56
N ASN A 283 -3.63 -6.61 11.32
CA ASN A 283 -3.08 -6.64 9.97
C ASN A 283 -2.71 -8.09 9.59
N ARG A 284 -3.26 -8.57 8.47
CA ARG A 284 -3.04 -9.93 7.95
C ARG A 284 -1.72 -10.08 7.19
N ASN A 285 -1.13 -8.98 6.73
CA ASN A 285 0.12 -8.97 5.97
C ASN A 285 1.35 -8.76 6.87
N ALA A 286 1.15 -8.57 8.17
CA ALA A 286 2.26 -8.38 9.11
C ALA A 286 2.92 -9.71 9.46
N VAL A 287 4.25 -9.72 9.49
CA VAL A 287 5.03 -10.89 9.89
C VAL A 287 4.87 -11.08 11.39
N LYS A 288 4.47 -12.28 11.81
CA LYS A 288 4.31 -12.64 13.23
C LYS A 288 5.31 -13.73 13.60
N LEU A 289 5.99 -13.55 14.71
CA LEU A 289 7.04 -14.40 15.25
C LEU A 289 6.58 -14.95 16.60
N LEU A 290 6.71 -16.25 16.80
CA LEU A 290 6.46 -16.87 18.09
C LEU A 290 7.78 -16.91 18.88
N THR A 291 7.80 -16.35 20.09
CA THR A 291 8.96 -16.43 20.97
C THR A 291 9.08 -17.80 21.61
N ASN A 292 10.28 -18.13 22.08
CA ASN A 292 10.55 -19.34 22.87
C ASN A 292 9.71 -19.39 24.17
N GLY A 293 9.21 -18.24 24.64
CA GLY A 293 8.33 -18.13 25.81
C GLY A 293 6.85 -18.35 25.51
N GLY A 294 6.48 -18.55 24.24
CA GLY A 294 5.09 -18.70 23.80
C GLY A 294 4.36 -17.38 23.52
N ASP A 295 5.06 -16.24 23.58
CA ASP A 295 4.49 -14.95 23.20
C ASP A 295 4.49 -14.80 21.68
N MET A 296 3.43 -14.20 21.14
CA MET A 296 3.39 -13.82 19.74
C MET A 296 3.87 -12.37 19.60
N ILE A 297 4.89 -12.16 18.79
CA ILE A 297 5.43 -10.85 18.41
C ILE A 297 5.01 -10.56 16.97
N GLU A 298 4.72 -9.31 16.65
CA GLU A 298 4.50 -8.82 15.29
C GLU A 298 5.66 -7.90 14.90
N LEU A 299 6.27 -8.15 13.72
CA LEU A 299 7.13 -7.18 13.06
C LEU A 299 6.27 -6.04 12.55
N CYS A 300 6.66 -4.82 12.87
CA CYS A 300 5.93 -3.63 12.44
C CYS A 300 5.98 -3.53 10.90
N HIS A 301 4.80 -3.61 10.26
CA HIS A 301 4.64 -3.61 8.80
C HIS A 301 4.57 -2.20 8.18
N GLU A 302 4.40 -1.18 9.01
CA GLU A 302 4.49 0.23 8.67
C GLU A 302 5.31 0.89 9.76
N LEU A 303 6.26 1.76 9.40
CA LEU A 303 7.14 2.42 10.37
C LEU A 303 6.41 3.49 11.19
N ARG A 304 5.23 3.95 10.73
CA ARG A 304 4.38 4.94 11.42
C ARG A 304 3.41 4.39 12.47
N LEU A 305 3.07 3.11 12.40
CA LEU A 305 2.26 2.47 13.44
C LEU A 305 3.00 2.34 14.78
N PRO A 306 4.29 1.97 14.78
CA PRO A 306 5.17 2.33 15.86
C PRO A 306 5.67 3.74 15.56
N PHE A 307 4.92 4.85 15.59
CA PHE A 307 5.51 6.20 15.70
C PHE A 307 5.01 6.85 16.99
N ILE A 308 4.94 6.10 18.06
CA ILE A 308 6.08 5.56 18.82
C ILE A 308 7.04 4.59 18.04
N ASN A 309 8.08 5.10 17.33
CA ASN A 309 9.31 4.45 16.72
C ASN A 309 9.38 3.77 15.26
N TRP A 310 9.33 4.45 14.08
CA TRP A 310 10.28 5.08 13.06
C TRP A 310 11.18 4.19 12.13
N GLY A 311 11.54 4.56 10.88
CA GLY A 311 11.99 5.85 10.30
C GLY A 311 11.12 6.55 9.24
N ASP A 312 10.77 7.81 9.57
CA ASP A 312 10.07 8.83 8.79
C ASP A 312 10.56 10.22 9.28
N PHE A 313 10.21 11.31 8.60
CA PHE A 313 10.41 12.68 9.12
C PHE A 313 9.08 13.29 9.52
N ASP A 314 8.96 13.68 10.78
CA ASP A 314 7.69 14.05 11.40
C ASP A 314 7.84 15.28 12.29
N VAL A 315 6.82 16.14 12.24
CA VAL A 315 6.69 17.33 13.09
C VAL A 315 5.47 17.15 13.97
N ILE A 316 5.70 17.04 15.28
CA ILE A 316 4.67 16.86 16.32
C ILE A 316 4.56 18.15 17.14
N GLY A 317 3.33 18.58 17.44
CA GLY A 317 3.10 19.73 18.34
C GLY A 317 2.40 20.93 17.72
N GLY A 318 1.78 20.76 16.54
CA GLY A 318 1.00 21.83 15.90
C GLY A 318 0.96 21.69 14.39
N ALA A 319 0.06 20.84 13.88
CA ALA A 319 -0.11 20.66 12.45
C ALA A 319 -0.76 21.90 11.80
N SER A 320 -0.02 22.51 10.89
CA SER A 320 -0.41 23.67 10.09
C SER A 320 0.14 23.56 8.67
N ALA A 321 -0.36 24.37 7.75
CA ALA A 321 0.20 24.48 6.40
C ALA A 321 1.72 24.79 6.39
N LEU A 322 2.25 25.41 7.45
CA LEU A 322 3.67 25.71 7.58
C LEU A 322 4.50 24.46 7.90
N THR A 323 4.05 23.65 8.86
CA THR A 323 4.71 22.38 9.19
C THR A 323 4.55 21.37 8.05
N GLU A 324 3.42 21.38 7.34
CA GLU A 324 3.22 20.60 6.11
C GLU A 324 4.22 20.99 5.03
N ALA A 325 4.44 22.30 4.83
CA ALA A 325 5.44 22.77 3.91
C ALA A 325 6.84 22.28 4.31
N GLU A 326 7.19 22.37 5.60
CA GLU A 326 8.52 22.00 6.10
C GLU A 326 8.83 20.53 5.87
N VAL A 327 7.84 19.66 6.11
CA VAL A 327 7.92 18.23 5.81
C VAL A 327 8.15 17.97 4.32
N ILE A 328 7.44 18.67 3.43
CA ILE A 328 7.66 18.58 1.98
C ILE A 328 9.06 19.09 1.61
N LYS A 329 9.51 20.19 2.24
CA LYS A 329 10.85 20.78 2.00
C LYS A 329 11.96 19.84 2.45
N ALA A 330 11.85 19.20 3.61
CA ALA A 330 12.81 18.21 4.08
C ALA A 330 12.92 17.02 3.12
N ALA A 331 11.78 16.50 2.63
CA ALA A 331 11.78 15.45 1.62
C ALA A 331 12.43 15.91 0.30
N MET A 332 12.09 17.11 -0.18
CA MET A 332 12.69 17.68 -1.39
C MET A 332 14.18 17.98 -1.25
N ASP A 333 14.66 18.40 -0.08
CA ASP A 333 16.09 18.64 0.18
C ASP A 333 16.91 17.35 0.15
N ILE A 334 16.31 16.20 0.46
CA ILE A 334 16.93 14.87 0.27
C ILE A 334 16.89 14.50 -1.21
N ILE A 335 15.69 14.53 -1.81
CA ILE A 335 15.47 14.11 -3.21
C ILE A 335 16.35 14.91 -4.18
N THR A 336 16.52 16.20 -3.94
CA THR A 336 17.33 17.09 -4.80
C THR A 336 18.84 16.88 -4.69
N ARG A 337 19.30 16.08 -3.72
CA ARG A 337 20.69 15.59 -3.71
C ARG A 337 20.93 14.50 -4.75
N PHE A 338 19.88 13.80 -5.17
CA PHE A 338 19.96 12.67 -6.11
C PHE A 338 19.39 12.98 -7.49
N PHE A 339 18.38 13.85 -7.54
CA PHE A 339 17.62 14.15 -8.75
C PHE A 339 17.53 15.66 -8.99
N HIS A 340 17.40 16.07 -10.25
CA HIS A 340 17.19 17.48 -10.56
C HIS A 340 15.82 17.95 -10.03
N PRO A 341 15.69 19.11 -9.37
CA PRO A 341 14.41 19.57 -8.79
C PRO A 341 13.25 19.60 -9.81
N GLU A 342 13.54 20.00 -11.05
CA GLU A 342 12.53 20.08 -12.13
C GLU A 342 12.09 18.72 -12.69
N SER A 343 12.71 17.62 -12.23
CA SER A 343 12.30 16.25 -12.53
C SER A 343 11.29 15.70 -11.52
N CYS A 344 10.97 16.43 -10.45
CA CYS A 344 10.06 15.95 -9.42
C CYS A 344 8.70 16.64 -9.51
N ASP A 345 7.62 15.88 -9.48
CA ASP A 345 6.25 16.38 -9.40
C ASP A 345 5.71 16.17 -7.97
N ILE A 346 5.15 17.22 -7.36
CA ILE A 346 4.53 17.17 -6.04
C ILE A 346 3.01 17.23 -6.25
N HIS A 347 2.31 16.17 -5.86
CA HIS A 347 0.85 16.10 -5.92
C HIS A 347 0.26 16.35 -4.53
N LEU A 348 -0.65 17.31 -4.42
CA LEU A 348 -1.33 17.67 -3.17
C LEU A 348 -2.83 17.39 -3.27
N ASN A 349 -3.44 16.96 -2.17
CA ASN A 349 -4.88 16.93 -1.98
C ASN A 349 -5.24 17.09 -0.49
N HIS A 350 -6.53 17.18 -0.20
CA HIS A 350 -7.05 17.32 1.16
C HIS A 350 -8.30 16.44 1.34
N GLY A 351 -8.47 15.81 2.50
CA GLY A 351 -9.60 14.88 2.73
C GLY A 351 -10.97 15.55 2.63
N ASP A 352 -11.17 16.71 3.28
CA ASP A 352 -12.42 17.48 3.11
C ASP A 352 -12.69 17.91 1.65
N LEU A 353 -11.64 18.22 0.88
CA LEU A 353 -11.78 18.52 -0.55
C LEU A 353 -12.19 17.28 -1.34
N LEU A 354 -11.57 16.13 -1.05
CA LEU A 354 -11.88 14.85 -1.66
C LEU A 354 -13.35 14.45 -1.37
N GLU A 355 -13.80 14.65 -0.14
CA GLU A 355 -15.18 14.45 0.29
C GLU A 355 -16.18 15.37 -0.43
N ALA A 356 -15.84 16.64 -0.59
CA ALA A 356 -16.63 17.59 -1.36
C ALA A 356 -16.73 17.18 -2.84
N ILE A 357 -15.64 16.70 -3.43
CA ILE A 357 -15.59 16.19 -4.81
C ILE A 357 -16.47 14.95 -4.96
N TRP A 358 -16.38 13.98 -4.05
CA TRP A 358 -17.24 12.80 -4.07
C TRP A 358 -18.72 13.15 -4.00
N SER A 359 -19.06 14.11 -3.14
CA SER A 359 -20.43 14.60 -2.96
C SER A 359 -20.93 15.35 -4.21
N TRP A 360 -20.09 16.19 -4.81
CA TRP A 360 -20.39 16.92 -6.05
C TRP A 360 -20.62 15.98 -7.24
N ILE A 361 -19.84 14.89 -7.32
CA ILE A 361 -20.01 13.85 -8.33
C ILE A 361 -21.31 13.07 -8.08
N GLY A 362 -21.59 12.74 -6.82
CA GLY A 362 -22.71 11.90 -6.39
C GLY A 362 -22.31 10.46 -6.06
N ILE A 363 -21.05 10.23 -5.66
CA ILE A 363 -20.57 8.90 -5.28
C ILE A 363 -20.93 8.61 -3.81
N LYS A 364 -21.74 7.56 -3.60
CA LYS A 364 -22.14 7.07 -2.28
C LYS A 364 -20.94 6.50 -1.51
N ALA A 365 -20.94 6.66 -0.18
CA ALA A 365 -19.86 6.23 0.72
C ALA A 365 -19.41 4.78 0.48
N ASP A 366 -20.36 3.85 0.37
CA ASP A 366 -20.13 2.41 0.14
C ASP A 366 -19.29 2.10 -1.11
N HIS A 367 -19.27 3.02 -2.08
CA HIS A 367 -18.56 2.83 -3.36
C HIS A 367 -17.21 3.56 -3.40
N ARG A 368 -16.95 4.49 -2.47
CA ARG A 368 -15.81 5.41 -2.56
C ARG A 368 -14.47 4.68 -2.48
N GLN A 369 -14.35 3.67 -1.64
CA GLN A 369 -13.11 2.88 -1.53
C GLN A 369 -12.75 2.22 -2.87
N LYS A 370 -13.72 1.59 -3.53
CA LYS A 370 -13.46 0.94 -4.82
C LYS A 370 -13.14 1.93 -5.94
N VAL A 371 -13.79 3.09 -5.94
CA VAL A 371 -13.48 4.17 -6.89
C VAL A 371 -12.08 4.72 -6.62
N ALA A 372 -11.70 4.95 -5.37
CA ALA A 372 -10.37 5.38 -4.98
C ALA A 372 -9.29 4.39 -5.44
N GLU A 373 -9.49 3.08 -5.25
CA GLU A 373 -8.57 2.04 -5.76
C GLU A 373 -8.38 2.12 -7.29
N LEU A 374 -9.44 2.38 -8.05
CA LEU A 374 -9.33 2.52 -9.50
C LEU A 374 -8.65 3.82 -9.92
N LEU A 375 -8.80 4.90 -9.14
CA LEU A 375 -8.18 6.19 -9.41
C LEU A 375 -6.73 6.30 -8.93
N SER A 376 -6.30 5.52 -7.94
CA SER A 376 -4.92 5.55 -7.42
C SER A 376 -3.89 5.25 -8.52
N VAL A 377 -4.28 4.48 -9.53
CA VAL A 377 -3.51 4.18 -10.75
C VAL A 377 -3.18 5.44 -11.57
N LEU A 378 -3.92 6.54 -11.40
CA LEU A 378 -3.62 7.84 -12.03
C LEU A 378 -2.62 8.67 -11.22
N GLY A 379 -2.35 8.32 -9.96
CA GLY A 379 -1.50 9.10 -9.05
C GLY A 379 -0.08 9.28 -9.59
N SER A 380 0.48 8.23 -10.21
CA SER A 380 1.81 8.25 -10.84
C SER A 380 1.90 9.06 -12.13
N LEU A 381 0.78 9.61 -12.61
CA LEU A 381 0.68 10.35 -13.85
C LEU A 381 0.35 11.81 -13.59
N ARG A 382 1.21 12.69 -14.12
CA ARG A 382 1.04 14.14 -14.02
C ARG A 382 -0.38 14.57 -14.46
N PRO A 383 -1.08 15.39 -13.65
CA PRO A 383 -2.34 15.99 -14.06
C PRO A 383 -2.29 16.63 -15.45
N GLN A 384 -3.33 16.38 -16.26
CA GLN A 384 -3.50 16.89 -17.63
C GLN A 384 -2.52 16.34 -18.70
N SER A 385 -1.60 15.42 -18.36
CA SER A 385 -0.68 14.81 -19.31
C SER A 385 -1.37 13.92 -20.36
N SER A 386 -0.70 13.66 -21.49
CA SER A 386 -1.16 12.74 -22.54
C SER A 386 -1.32 11.31 -22.03
N GLU A 387 -0.40 10.88 -21.18
CA GLU A 387 -0.34 9.54 -20.58
C GLU A 387 -1.54 9.35 -19.65
N ARG A 388 -1.83 10.34 -18.81
CA ARG A 388 -3.00 10.35 -17.93
C ARG A 388 -4.31 10.27 -18.71
N LYS A 389 -4.41 11.00 -19.83
CA LYS A 389 -5.59 10.95 -20.73
C LYS A 389 -5.76 9.57 -21.36
N THR A 390 -4.67 8.92 -21.76
CA THR A 390 -4.69 7.56 -22.31
C THR A 390 -5.10 6.55 -21.25
N LYS A 391 -4.50 6.60 -20.05
CA LYS A 391 -4.82 5.70 -18.92
C LYS A 391 -6.27 5.86 -18.47
N TRP A 392 -6.82 7.07 -18.51
CA TRP A 392 -8.22 7.34 -18.20
C TRP A 392 -9.20 6.51 -19.02
N VAL A 393 -8.88 6.16 -20.28
CA VAL A 393 -9.77 5.34 -21.13
C VAL A 393 -10.01 3.96 -20.49
N VAL A 394 -8.97 3.35 -19.93
CA VAL A 394 -9.05 2.05 -19.27
C VAL A 394 -9.83 2.16 -17.95
N ILE A 395 -9.51 3.16 -17.14
CA ILE A 395 -10.17 3.39 -15.85
C ILE A 395 -11.64 3.72 -16.03
N ARG A 396 -11.99 4.50 -17.05
CA ARG A 396 -13.38 4.81 -17.41
C ARG A 396 -14.18 3.55 -17.71
N ARG A 397 -13.57 2.57 -18.39
CA ARG A 397 -14.20 1.28 -18.68
C ARG A 397 -14.42 0.48 -17.39
N GLN A 398 -13.41 0.41 -16.52
CA GLN A 398 -13.50 -0.29 -15.22
C GLN A 398 -14.55 0.33 -14.30
N LEU A 399 -14.58 1.66 -14.19
CA LEU A 399 -15.59 2.38 -13.40
C LEU A 399 -17.00 2.12 -13.91
N ARG A 400 -17.21 2.11 -15.24
CA ARG A 400 -18.51 1.77 -15.84
C ARG A 400 -18.93 0.35 -15.48
N GLN A 401 -18.02 -0.62 -15.62
CA GLN A 401 -18.30 -2.02 -15.28
C GLN A 401 -18.64 -2.18 -13.80
N PHE A 402 -17.87 -1.55 -12.91
CA PHE A 402 -18.12 -1.54 -11.47
C PHE A 402 -19.49 -0.95 -11.13
N PHE A 403 -19.83 0.22 -11.68
CA PHE A 403 -21.14 0.82 -11.41
C PHE A 403 -22.29 -0.01 -12.00
N LEU A 404 -22.09 -0.66 -13.15
CA LEU A 404 -23.07 -1.58 -13.71
C LEU A 404 -23.28 -2.82 -12.83
N SER A 405 -22.23 -3.35 -12.19
CA SER A 405 -22.36 -4.53 -11.32
C SER A 405 -23.05 -4.24 -9.99
N VAL A 406 -23.07 -2.98 -9.55
CA VAL A 406 -23.71 -2.57 -8.28
C VAL A 406 -25.10 -1.94 -8.51
N LEU A 407 -25.61 -1.97 -9.76
CA LEU A 407 -26.95 -1.49 -10.08
C LEU A 407 -28.02 -2.28 -9.31
N ARG A 408 -28.76 -1.58 -8.46
CA ARG A 408 -30.05 -2.05 -7.93
C ARG A 408 -31.16 -1.74 -8.93
N PRO A 409 -32.27 -2.52 -8.96
CA PRO A 409 -33.39 -2.31 -9.89
C PRO A 409 -34.01 -0.90 -9.88
N SER A 410 -33.80 -0.14 -8.79
CA SER A 410 -34.35 1.19 -8.54
C SER A 410 -33.40 2.35 -8.86
N SER A 411 -32.17 2.10 -9.32
CA SER A 411 -31.17 3.13 -9.63
C SER A 411 -31.16 3.45 -11.14
N SER A 412 -31.25 4.72 -11.52
CA SER A 412 -31.20 5.13 -12.93
C SER A 412 -29.78 4.93 -13.49
N VAL A 413 -29.67 4.21 -14.61
CA VAL A 413 -28.42 4.05 -15.38
C VAL A 413 -27.82 5.41 -15.78
N VAL A 414 -28.67 6.44 -15.91
CA VAL A 414 -28.28 7.82 -16.25
C VAL A 414 -27.40 8.44 -15.15
N ASP A 415 -27.68 8.18 -13.88
CA ASP A 415 -26.96 8.79 -12.76
C ASP A 415 -25.53 8.25 -12.65
N LEU A 416 -25.33 6.97 -12.97
CA LEU A 416 -24.02 6.30 -12.92
C LEU A 416 -23.10 6.71 -14.09
N LEU A 417 -23.65 6.79 -15.31
CA LEU A 417 -22.90 7.39 -16.43
C LEU A 417 -22.60 8.87 -16.18
N GLY A 418 -23.51 9.57 -15.51
CA GLY A 418 -23.30 10.94 -15.03
C GLY A 418 -22.08 11.04 -14.11
N ALA A 419 -21.96 10.15 -13.11
CA ALA A 419 -20.83 10.14 -12.18
C ALA A 419 -19.48 9.94 -12.90
N VAL A 420 -19.39 9.01 -13.85
CA VAL A 420 -18.16 8.77 -14.63
C VAL A 420 -17.79 9.99 -15.50
N ASN A 421 -18.76 10.67 -16.09
CA ASN A 421 -18.51 11.89 -16.88
C ASN A 421 -18.11 13.07 -15.99
N LYS A 422 -18.67 13.18 -14.77
CA LYS A 422 -18.26 14.18 -13.79
C LYS A 422 -16.83 13.91 -13.29
N LEU A 423 -16.46 12.65 -13.03
CA LEU A 423 -15.06 12.28 -12.71
C LEU A 423 -14.09 12.74 -13.81
N GLN A 424 -14.45 12.48 -15.08
CA GLN A 424 -13.66 12.97 -16.22
C GLN A 424 -13.57 14.51 -16.23
N THR A 425 -14.66 15.20 -15.87
CA THR A 425 -14.69 16.66 -15.76
C THR A 425 -13.74 17.15 -14.67
N VAL A 426 -13.70 16.49 -13.50
CA VAL A 426 -12.74 16.81 -12.44
C VAL A 426 -11.30 16.63 -12.95
N GLY A 427 -11.01 15.49 -13.57
CA GLY A 427 -9.69 15.19 -14.14
C GLY A 427 -9.21 16.22 -15.16
N LEU A 428 -10.11 16.74 -16.00
CA LEU A 428 -9.77 17.69 -17.06
C LEU A 428 -9.75 19.16 -16.60
N ARG A 429 -10.60 19.53 -15.66
CA ARG A 429 -10.83 20.94 -15.29
C ARG A 429 -10.17 21.34 -13.97
N PHE A 430 -10.12 20.42 -13.02
CA PHE A 430 -9.77 20.70 -11.62
C PHE A 430 -8.45 20.06 -11.19
N CYS A 431 -8.01 18.96 -11.80
CA CYS A 431 -6.64 18.48 -11.61
C CYS A 431 -5.67 19.33 -12.45
N GLY A 432 -4.57 19.82 -11.86
CA GLY A 432 -3.58 20.64 -12.59
C GLY A 432 -2.64 21.43 -11.68
N ILE A 433 -1.85 22.33 -12.27
CA ILE A 433 -0.94 23.22 -11.55
C ILE A 433 -1.73 24.04 -10.51
N ALA A 434 -1.19 24.17 -9.30
CA ALA A 434 -1.92 24.72 -8.15
C ALA A 434 -2.52 26.12 -8.38
N ASP A 435 -1.77 27.04 -9.03
CA ASP A 435 -2.25 28.38 -9.38
C ASP A 435 -3.53 28.39 -10.22
N GLN A 436 -3.72 27.37 -11.05
CA GLN A 436 -4.90 27.27 -11.92
C GLN A 436 -6.00 26.44 -11.29
N ALA A 437 -5.63 25.37 -10.57
CA ALA A 437 -6.58 24.42 -9.99
C ALA A 437 -7.35 25.03 -8.81
N LEU A 438 -6.66 25.69 -7.87
CA LEU A 438 -7.28 26.22 -6.64
C LEU A 438 -8.39 27.25 -6.92
N PRO A 439 -8.21 28.26 -7.80
CA PRO A 439 -9.29 29.20 -8.12
C PRO A 439 -10.47 28.53 -8.85
N ARG A 440 -10.21 27.55 -9.72
CA ARG A 440 -11.26 26.80 -10.43
C ARG A 440 -12.10 25.96 -9.49
N LEU A 441 -11.47 25.31 -8.51
CA LEU A 441 -12.13 24.54 -7.47
C LEU A 441 -13.01 25.44 -6.60
N ARG A 442 -12.48 26.59 -6.13
CA ARG A 442 -13.25 27.59 -5.38
C ARG A 442 -14.49 28.08 -6.12
N GLY A 443 -14.39 28.26 -7.44
CA GLY A 443 -15.52 28.72 -8.27
C GLY A 443 -16.54 27.63 -8.61
N ALA A 444 -16.21 26.34 -8.44
CA ALA A 444 -17.06 25.23 -8.87
C ALA A 444 -17.71 24.44 -7.73
N LEU A 445 -17.03 24.33 -6.59
CA LEU A 445 -17.50 23.57 -5.43
C LEU A 445 -18.40 24.41 -4.50
N PRO A 446 -19.23 23.76 -3.67
CA PRO A 446 -20.03 24.45 -2.67
C PRO A 446 -19.14 25.25 -1.70
N ALA A 447 -19.62 26.43 -1.31
CA ALA A 447 -18.96 27.26 -0.33
C ALA A 447 -19.32 26.82 1.11
N ASP A 448 -19.32 25.53 1.42
CA ASP A 448 -19.43 25.09 2.82
C ASP A 448 -18.13 25.38 3.59
N ILE A 449 -18.20 25.27 4.92
CA ILE A 449 -17.09 25.67 5.80
C ILE A 449 -15.88 24.74 5.61
N LEU A 450 -16.10 23.44 5.46
CA LEU A 450 -15.04 22.45 5.37
C LEU A 450 -14.32 22.55 4.01
N THR A 451 -15.07 22.65 2.91
CA THR A 451 -14.48 22.83 1.57
C THR A 451 -13.68 24.12 1.48
N ARG A 452 -14.17 25.23 2.07
CA ARG A 452 -13.43 26.50 2.07
C ARG A 452 -12.14 26.39 2.89
N LYS A 453 -12.22 25.82 4.10
CA LYS A 453 -11.07 25.59 4.96
C LYS A 453 -9.99 24.79 4.23
N ALA A 454 -10.34 23.66 3.62
CA ALA A 454 -9.41 22.81 2.88
C ALA A 454 -8.72 23.56 1.72
N LEU A 455 -9.47 24.34 0.94
CA LEU A 455 -8.92 25.11 -0.17
C LEU A 455 -8.03 26.26 0.30
N ASP A 456 -8.33 26.85 1.45
CA ASP A 456 -7.51 27.90 2.08
C ASP A 456 -6.20 27.33 2.64
N GLU A 457 -6.26 26.18 3.33
CA GLU A 457 -5.08 25.45 3.81
C GLU A 457 -4.17 25.02 2.65
N LEU A 458 -4.71 24.43 1.58
CA LEU A 458 -3.93 24.08 0.38
C LEU A 458 -3.32 25.32 -0.32
N SER A 459 -4.04 26.45 -0.32
CA SER A 459 -3.50 27.71 -0.89
C SER A 459 -2.37 28.28 -0.04
N GLN A 460 -2.51 28.20 1.29
CA GLN A 460 -1.49 28.65 2.22
C GLN A 460 -0.24 27.77 2.12
N LEU A 461 -0.42 26.44 2.08
CA LEU A 461 0.66 25.48 1.85
C LEU A 461 1.41 25.82 0.57
N PHE A 462 0.70 25.98 -0.55
CA PHE A 462 1.32 26.32 -1.84
C PHE A 462 2.08 27.66 -1.82
N ASN A 463 1.60 28.66 -1.07
CA ASN A 463 2.33 29.92 -0.90
C ASN A 463 3.66 29.71 -0.14
N TYR A 464 3.69 28.88 0.90
CA TYR A 464 4.93 28.54 1.61
C TYR A 464 5.91 27.75 0.73
N LEU A 465 5.41 26.81 -0.07
CA LEU A 465 6.21 26.10 -1.08
C LEU A 465 6.84 27.10 -2.09
N ARG A 466 6.12 28.15 -2.47
CA ARG A 466 6.63 29.24 -3.32
C ARG A 466 7.71 30.07 -2.61
N THR A 467 7.56 30.37 -1.32
CA THR A 467 8.60 31.05 -0.53
C THR A 467 9.92 30.27 -0.57
N TRP A 468 9.87 28.94 -0.54
CA TRP A 468 11.04 28.06 -0.67
C TRP A 468 11.40 27.64 -2.11
N ARG A 469 10.77 28.26 -3.13
CA ARG A 469 11.05 28.03 -4.55
C ARG A 469 10.87 26.57 -5.01
N ILE A 470 9.94 25.85 -4.38
CA ILE A 470 9.55 24.48 -4.73
C ILE A 470 8.15 24.43 -5.38
N ASP A 471 7.65 25.56 -5.89
CA ASP A 471 6.30 25.74 -6.45
C ASP A 471 6.15 25.32 -7.92
N LYS A 472 7.24 25.26 -8.68
CA LYS A 472 7.20 25.04 -10.15
C LYS A 472 6.44 23.78 -10.58
N HIS A 473 6.54 22.70 -9.81
CA HIS A 473 5.99 21.38 -10.13
C HIS A 473 4.99 20.90 -9.07
N VAL A 474 4.21 21.83 -8.50
CA VAL A 474 3.15 21.51 -7.54
C VAL A 474 1.79 21.44 -8.24
N PHE A 475 1.14 20.29 -8.09
CA PHE A 475 -0.16 20.02 -8.68
C PHE A 475 -1.20 19.75 -7.60
N ILE A 476 -2.40 20.28 -7.79
CA ILE A 476 -3.57 19.84 -7.03
C ILE A 476 -4.23 18.71 -7.81
N ASP A 477 -4.42 17.57 -7.15
CA ASP A 477 -5.10 16.42 -7.71
C ASP A 477 -6.29 16.00 -6.83
N PRO A 478 -7.49 16.59 -7.05
CA PRO A 478 -8.68 16.28 -6.25
C PRO A 478 -9.20 14.85 -6.41
N LEU A 479 -8.63 14.05 -7.34
CA LEU A 479 -8.95 12.65 -7.55
C LEU A 479 -7.94 11.70 -6.90
N MET A 480 -6.84 12.22 -6.35
CA MET A 480 -5.82 11.43 -5.67
C MET A 480 -6.34 10.99 -4.31
N PRO A 481 -6.55 9.69 -4.05
CA PRO A 481 -6.87 9.21 -2.72
C PRO A 481 -5.64 9.26 -1.81
N PRO A 482 -5.82 9.33 -0.48
CA PRO A 482 -4.69 9.20 0.44
C PRO A 482 -4.09 7.79 0.31
N THR A 483 -2.75 7.69 0.36
CA THR A 483 -2.05 6.40 0.37
C THR A 483 -2.41 5.60 1.62
N GLU A 484 -2.55 6.30 2.76
CA GLU A 484 -2.82 5.71 4.05
C GLU A 484 -4.13 6.24 4.62
N GLY A 485 -4.96 5.36 5.19
CA GLY A 485 -6.32 5.70 5.63
C GLY A 485 -6.39 6.69 6.80
N TYR A 486 -5.28 6.95 7.48
CA TYR A 486 -5.17 7.92 8.56
C TYR A 486 -4.87 9.34 8.08
N HIS A 487 -4.45 9.54 6.83
CA HIS A 487 -4.27 10.86 6.24
C HIS A 487 -5.63 11.46 5.85
N ARG A 488 -6.28 12.12 6.81
CA ARG A 488 -7.65 12.65 6.63
C ARG A 488 -7.73 14.14 6.33
N ASP A 489 -6.65 14.89 6.53
CA ASP A 489 -6.57 16.31 6.23
C ASP A 489 -5.72 16.53 4.98
N SER A 490 -4.66 17.34 5.06
CA SER A 490 -3.68 17.55 3.98
C SER A 490 -2.82 16.30 3.75
N PHE A 491 -2.65 15.89 2.50
CA PHE A 491 -1.76 14.79 2.13
C PHE A 491 -1.14 14.98 0.74
N PHE A 492 0.02 14.39 0.54
CA PHE A 492 0.83 14.58 -0.65
C PHE A 492 1.61 13.34 -1.07
N GLN A 493 1.98 13.32 -2.34
CA GLN A 493 2.83 12.31 -2.96
C GLN A 493 3.88 13.02 -3.83
N ILE A 494 5.13 12.57 -3.79
CA ILE A 494 6.22 13.11 -4.61
C ILE A 494 6.66 12.04 -5.60
N TYR A 495 6.67 12.40 -6.89
CA TYR A 495 7.01 11.51 -7.99
C TYR A 495 8.26 11.98 -8.74
N LEU A 496 9.16 11.06 -9.07
CA LEU A 496 10.19 11.27 -10.09
C LEU A 496 9.58 11.12 -11.47
N ARG A 497 9.62 12.20 -12.25
CA ARG A 497 9.31 12.18 -13.68
C ARG A 497 10.45 11.48 -14.40
N LYS A 498 10.08 10.50 -15.23
CA LYS A 498 11.01 9.84 -16.13
C LYS A 498 11.21 10.66 -17.40
N ASP A 499 12.46 10.79 -17.84
CA ASP A 499 12.78 11.37 -19.13
C ASP A 499 12.34 10.43 -20.27
N ASN A 500 11.91 10.99 -21.41
CA ASN A 500 11.46 10.25 -22.59
C ASN A 500 12.62 9.52 -23.31
N SER A 501 13.40 8.71 -22.59
CA SER A 501 14.38 7.80 -23.17
C SER A 501 13.71 6.51 -23.64
N LEU A 502 14.15 6.03 -24.80
CA LEU A 502 13.55 4.91 -25.51
C LEU A 502 13.74 3.62 -24.69
N GLY A 503 12.64 3.04 -24.16
CA GLY A 503 12.65 1.71 -23.52
C GLY A 503 12.30 1.67 -22.03
N SER A 504 11.87 2.78 -21.42
CA SER A 504 11.62 2.84 -19.98
C SER A 504 10.12 2.99 -19.64
N LEU A 505 9.65 2.34 -18.55
CA LEU A 505 8.24 2.31 -18.08
C LEU A 505 7.54 3.68 -18.15
N THR A 506 6.28 3.74 -18.58
CA THR A 506 5.49 4.95 -18.87
C THR A 506 4.97 5.74 -17.67
N GLU A 507 5.18 5.26 -16.44
CA GLU A 507 4.62 5.84 -15.20
C GLU A 507 5.72 6.52 -14.35
N GLY A 508 5.37 7.58 -13.62
CA GLY A 508 6.28 8.24 -12.69
C GLY A 508 6.60 7.35 -11.48
N THR A 509 7.81 7.48 -10.95
CA THR A 509 8.26 6.66 -9.82
C THR A 509 7.95 7.37 -8.50
N LEU A 510 7.24 6.72 -7.58
CA LEU A 510 6.92 7.30 -6.26
C LEU A 510 8.18 7.39 -5.39
N LEU A 511 8.52 8.59 -4.92
CA LEU A 511 9.69 8.85 -4.07
C LEU A 511 9.34 9.11 -2.62
N ALA A 512 8.20 9.76 -2.35
CA ALA A 512 7.77 10.04 -0.99
C ALA A 512 6.25 10.14 -0.86
N VAL A 513 5.74 9.80 0.32
CA VAL A 513 4.33 9.94 0.71
C VAL A 513 4.24 10.59 2.08
N GLY A 514 3.33 11.53 2.24
CA GLY A 514 3.17 12.21 3.52
C GLY A 514 1.82 12.88 3.66
N GLY A 515 1.60 13.42 4.86
CA GLY A 515 0.35 14.09 5.19
C GLY A 515 0.18 14.27 6.68
N ARG A 516 -0.93 14.90 7.02
CA ARG A 516 -1.37 15.15 8.39
C ARG A 516 -2.16 13.95 8.92
N TYR A 517 -1.84 13.53 10.14
CA TYR A 517 -2.36 12.28 10.72
C TYR A 517 -2.85 12.45 12.17
N ASP A 518 -3.37 13.63 12.52
CA ASP A 518 -3.97 13.92 13.83
C ASP A 518 -4.96 12.85 14.30
N TYR A 519 -5.73 12.27 13.36
CA TYR A 519 -6.67 11.20 13.65
C TYR A 519 -6.00 9.97 14.27
N LEU A 520 -4.82 9.57 13.77
CA LEU A 520 -4.07 8.43 14.29
C LEU A 520 -3.64 8.70 15.73
N LEU A 521 -3.15 9.91 16.02
CA LEU A 521 -2.79 10.30 17.38
C LEU A 521 -4.00 10.28 18.30
N HIS A 522 -5.16 10.78 17.85
CA HIS A 522 -6.41 10.73 18.61
C HIS A 522 -6.89 9.31 18.91
N ASP A 523 -6.80 8.40 17.95
CA ASP A 523 -7.22 6.99 18.12
C ASP A 523 -6.32 6.26 19.13
N MET A 524 -5.03 6.60 19.15
CA MET A 524 -4.03 5.98 20.03
C MET A 524 -3.86 6.71 21.37
N TRP A 525 -4.40 7.91 21.55
CA TRP A 525 -4.24 8.71 22.75
C TRP A 525 -4.99 8.06 23.92
N GLN A 526 -4.24 7.46 24.85
CA GLN A 526 -4.84 6.79 26.00
C GLN A 526 -5.64 7.77 26.86
N SER A 527 -6.78 7.32 27.38
CA SER A 527 -7.70 8.11 28.21
C SER A 527 -7.11 8.62 29.53
N GLU A 528 -5.90 8.16 29.91
CA GLU A 528 -5.20 8.58 31.12
C GLU A 528 -4.53 9.96 31.00
N TYR A 529 -4.30 10.44 29.77
CA TYR A 529 -3.77 11.77 29.53
C TYR A 529 -4.88 12.82 29.58
N LYS A 530 -4.76 13.79 30.49
CA LYS A 530 -5.76 14.87 30.69
C LYS A 530 -5.78 15.92 29.56
N SER A 531 -4.79 15.93 28.69
CA SER A 531 -4.66 16.88 27.57
C SER A 531 -5.14 16.24 26.26
N ASN A 532 -5.60 17.07 25.32
CA ASN A 532 -5.80 16.62 23.94
C ASN A 532 -4.45 16.22 23.32
N PRO A 533 -4.42 15.24 22.40
CA PRO A 533 -3.22 14.92 21.64
C PRO A 533 -2.77 16.14 20.81
N PRO A 534 -1.45 16.28 20.56
CA PRO A 534 -0.94 17.27 19.62
C PRO A 534 -1.33 16.91 18.19
N GLY A 535 -1.32 17.89 17.29
CA GLY A 535 -1.38 17.63 15.85
C GLY A 535 -0.03 17.17 15.30
N ALA A 536 -0.05 16.42 14.20
CA ALA A 536 1.12 15.83 13.58
C ALA A 536 1.05 15.73 12.06
N VAL A 537 2.20 15.95 11.43
CA VAL A 537 2.42 15.82 9.99
C VAL A 537 3.78 15.18 9.74
N GLY A 538 3.88 14.37 8.69
CA GLY A 538 5.14 13.73 8.34
C GLY A 538 5.19 13.12 6.96
N THR A 539 6.34 12.55 6.64
CA THR A 539 6.67 12.02 5.31
C THR A 539 7.55 10.79 5.40
N SER A 540 7.33 9.86 4.48
CA SER A 540 8.09 8.63 4.32
C SER A 540 8.74 8.67 2.96
N LEU A 541 10.05 8.46 2.92
CA LEU A 541 10.82 8.40 1.69
C LEU A 541 11.04 6.94 1.30
N ALA A 542 10.78 6.63 0.03
CA ALA A 542 11.09 5.34 -0.56
C ALA A 542 12.59 5.27 -0.88
N LEU A 543 13.43 5.11 0.16
CA LEU A 543 14.90 5.14 0.02
C LEU A 543 15.41 4.09 -0.99
N GLU A 544 14.83 2.89 -0.98
CA GLU A 544 15.15 1.83 -1.95
C GLU A 544 14.90 2.29 -3.39
N THR A 545 13.79 2.99 -3.61
CA THR A 545 13.45 3.55 -4.91
C THR A 545 14.38 4.70 -5.30
N ILE A 546 14.84 5.51 -4.34
CA ILE A 546 15.87 6.53 -4.57
C ILE A 546 17.18 5.86 -5.01
N ILE A 547 17.63 4.81 -4.30
CA ILE A 547 18.84 4.06 -4.61
C ILE A 547 18.78 3.51 -6.04
N GLN A 548 17.70 2.81 -6.38
CA GLN A 548 17.49 2.18 -7.70
C GLN A 548 17.51 3.16 -8.87
N HIS A 549 17.13 4.42 -8.64
CA HIS A 549 17.05 5.44 -9.68
C HIS A 549 18.18 6.48 -9.64
N SER A 550 18.98 6.49 -8.57
CA SER A 550 20.11 7.42 -8.41
C SER A 550 21.29 7.05 -9.33
N SER A 551 22.03 8.07 -9.78
CA SER A 551 23.30 7.90 -10.50
C SER A 551 24.48 8.14 -9.57
N VAL A 552 25.50 7.27 -9.63
CA VAL A 552 26.67 7.21 -8.74
C VAL A 552 27.56 8.48 -8.77
N ASP A 553 27.37 9.38 -9.72
CA ASP A 553 28.29 10.51 -9.98
C ASP A 553 28.15 11.73 -9.03
N ILE A 554 27.29 11.68 -8.00
CA ILE A 554 27.06 12.84 -7.11
C ILE A 554 27.92 12.74 -5.85
N TYR A 555 29.24 12.89 -6.00
CA TYR A 555 30.15 12.99 -4.86
C TYR A 555 30.40 14.45 -4.46
N ARG A 556 29.61 14.96 -3.50
CA ARG A 556 30.00 16.12 -2.69
C ARG A 556 30.19 15.63 -1.24
N PRO A 557 31.43 15.59 -0.72
CA PRO A 557 31.67 15.17 0.64
C PRO A 557 30.98 16.11 1.62
N PHE A 558 30.15 15.55 2.52
CA PHE A 558 29.52 16.29 3.59
C PHE A 558 30.58 16.76 4.60
N ARG A 559 30.71 18.08 4.80
CA ARG A 559 31.58 18.64 5.84
C ARG A 559 30.80 18.73 7.15
N ASN A 560 30.76 17.62 7.88
CA ASN A 560 30.20 17.59 9.22
C ASN A 560 31.16 18.28 10.20
N ASP A 561 30.84 19.48 10.70
CA ASP A 561 31.51 20.02 11.88
C ASP A 561 30.61 20.89 12.78
N SER A 562 30.50 20.46 14.04
CA SER A 562 30.03 21.19 15.25
C SER A 562 28.55 21.61 15.39
N SER A 563 27.71 20.63 15.74
CA SER A 563 26.70 20.60 16.83
C SER A 563 25.81 21.80 17.25
N ARG A 564 25.85 22.98 16.63
CA ARG A 564 25.07 24.14 17.09
C ARG A 564 24.05 24.60 16.07
N SER A 565 22.77 24.55 16.45
CA SER A 565 21.67 25.14 15.69
C SER A 565 21.70 26.67 15.81
N ILE A 566 21.17 27.33 14.78
CA ILE A 566 20.93 28.76 14.73
C ILE A 566 19.42 28.99 14.68
N LEU A 567 18.90 29.97 15.44
CA LEU A 567 17.51 30.39 15.33
C LEU A 567 17.42 31.71 14.57
N VAL A 568 16.71 31.69 13.45
CA VAL A 568 16.38 32.89 12.68
C VAL A 568 15.16 33.56 13.30
N CYS A 569 15.34 34.81 13.71
CA CYS A 569 14.40 35.60 14.50
C CYS A 569 14.02 36.88 13.77
N SER A 570 12.85 37.44 14.07
CA SER A 570 12.42 38.77 13.62
C SER A 570 12.41 39.76 14.78
N ARG A 571 12.90 40.98 14.53
CA ARG A 571 12.89 42.07 15.51
C ARG A 571 11.49 42.68 15.58
N GLY A 572 10.93 42.78 16.79
CA GLY A 572 9.73 43.60 17.04
C GLY A 572 8.42 42.85 17.26
N GLY A 573 8.42 41.52 17.33
CA GLY A 573 7.27 40.73 17.75
C GLY A 573 6.08 40.79 16.80
N GLY A 574 6.30 40.38 15.56
CA GLY A 574 5.26 40.09 14.60
C GLY A 574 5.69 40.44 13.18
N GLY A 575 5.66 39.46 12.29
CA GLY A 575 5.93 39.65 10.87
C GLY A 575 7.24 39.04 10.39
N LEU A 576 7.36 39.00 9.06
CA LEU A 576 8.52 38.50 8.31
C LEU A 576 8.69 36.97 8.30
N LEU A 577 7.62 36.18 8.51
CA LEU A 577 7.70 34.71 8.36
C LEU A 577 8.38 34.31 7.05
N GLU A 578 7.91 34.86 5.92
CA GLU A 578 8.50 34.56 4.60
C GLU A 578 10.00 34.85 4.55
N LYS A 579 10.47 35.92 5.22
CA LYS A 579 11.89 36.29 5.24
C LYS A 579 12.71 35.42 6.18
N ARG A 580 12.12 34.97 7.30
CA ARG A 580 12.74 33.94 8.15
C ARG A 580 12.89 32.63 7.38
N MET A 581 11.85 32.22 6.67
CA MET A 581 11.84 31.02 5.83
C MET A 581 12.88 31.08 4.70
N GLU A 582 12.94 32.19 3.96
CA GLU A 582 13.96 32.43 2.92
C GLU A 582 15.37 32.32 3.49
N LEU A 583 15.63 32.96 4.63
CA LEU A 583 16.96 32.98 5.22
C LEU A 583 17.38 31.63 5.79
N VAL A 584 16.45 30.89 6.41
CA VAL A 584 16.73 29.52 6.87
C VAL A 584 17.06 28.61 5.68
N ALA A 585 16.36 28.75 4.55
CA ALA A 585 16.68 28.00 3.34
C ALA A 585 18.08 28.34 2.79
N GLU A 586 18.46 29.63 2.76
CA GLU A 586 19.82 30.05 2.40
C GLU A 586 20.89 29.43 3.32
N LEU A 587 20.61 29.34 4.62
CA LEU A 587 21.51 28.69 5.58
C LEU A 587 21.60 27.18 5.33
N TRP A 588 20.49 26.51 5.04
CA TRP A 588 20.48 25.08 4.70
C TRP A 588 21.25 24.77 3.41
N GLU A 589 21.19 25.65 2.40
CA GLU A 589 21.96 25.53 1.15
C GLU A 589 23.48 25.59 1.38
N ASP A 590 23.92 26.33 2.40
CA ASP A 590 25.32 26.44 2.83
C ASP A 590 25.70 25.44 3.95
N ASP A 591 24.91 24.36 4.12
CA ASP A 591 25.09 23.29 5.11
C ASP A 591 25.11 23.78 6.58
N ILE A 592 24.41 24.88 6.89
CA ILE A 592 24.29 25.44 8.24
C ILE A 592 22.98 24.96 8.89
N LYS A 593 23.08 24.34 10.08
CA LYS A 593 21.93 23.91 10.88
C LYS A 593 21.14 25.11 11.40
N ALA A 594 19.95 25.34 10.87
CA ALA A 594 19.11 26.49 11.20
C ALA A 594 17.64 26.11 11.45
N GLN A 595 16.96 26.89 12.29
CA GLN A 595 15.53 26.79 12.61
C GLN A 595 14.91 28.18 12.63
N TYR A 596 13.58 28.20 12.67
CA TYR A 596 12.76 29.38 12.94
C TYR A 596 11.58 28.93 13.81
N VAL A 597 10.93 29.87 14.51
CA VAL A 597 9.70 29.55 15.25
C VAL A 597 8.55 29.35 14.26
N PRO A 598 7.84 28.21 14.27
CA PRO A 598 6.78 27.89 13.31
C PRO A 598 5.46 28.62 13.63
N LEU A 599 5.55 29.92 13.92
CA LEU A 599 4.43 30.82 14.13
C LEU A 599 4.50 31.94 13.09
N LEU A 600 3.34 32.47 12.69
CA LEU A 600 3.25 33.60 11.77
C LEU A 600 4.04 34.80 12.34
N ASP A 601 3.66 35.22 13.54
CA ASP A 601 4.07 36.47 14.14
C ASP A 601 4.55 36.28 15.60
N PRO A 602 5.63 35.50 15.83
CA PRO A 602 6.10 35.23 17.19
C PRO A 602 6.66 36.51 17.81
N SER A 603 6.28 36.77 19.06
CA SER A 603 6.86 37.82 19.89
C SER A 603 8.37 37.58 20.08
N LEU A 604 9.12 38.62 20.43
CA LEU A 604 10.54 38.43 20.73
C LEU A 604 10.70 37.47 21.92
N THR A 605 9.84 37.56 22.94
CA THR A 605 9.89 36.67 24.11
C THR A 605 9.71 35.20 23.72
N GLU A 606 8.68 34.87 22.92
CA GLU A 606 8.43 33.50 22.44
C GLU A 606 9.62 32.96 21.62
N GLN A 607 10.28 33.81 20.83
CA GLN A 607 11.48 33.41 20.08
C GLN A 607 12.65 33.06 21.01
N TYR A 608 12.83 33.81 22.10
CA TYR A 608 13.85 33.49 23.11
C TYR A 608 13.50 32.24 23.93
N GLU A 609 12.23 32.06 24.27
CA GLU A 609 11.73 30.86 24.95
C GLU A 609 11.94 29.62 24.07
N TYR A 610 11.55 29.68 22.80
CA TYR A 610 11.80 28.63 21.82
C TYR A 610 13.29 28.30 21.70
N ALA A 611 14.15 29.32 21.62
CA ALA A 611 15.59 29.13 21.58
C ALA A 611 16.09 28.38 22.82
N ASN A 612 15.58 28.73 24.00
CA ASN A 612 15.96 28.10 25.26
C ASN A 612 15.46 26.65 25.36
N GLU A 613 14.21 26.38 24.96
CA GLU A 613 13.62 25.04 24.94
C GLU A 613 14.37 24.08 24.00
N HIS A 614 14.91 24.61 22.91
CA HIS A 614 15.64 23.85 21.89
C HIS A 614 17.17 23.91 22.05
N ASP A 615 17.68 24.44 23.16
CA ASP A 615 19.12 24.65 23.47
C ASP A 615 19.90 25.38 22.35
N ILE A 616 19.25 26.39 21.75
CA ILE A 616 19.80 27.23 20.68
C ILE A 616 20.48 28.45 21.27
N LYS A 617 21.78 28.60 20.99
CA LYS A 617 22.63 29.62 21.63
C LYS A 617 22.93 30.83 20.74
N CYS A 618 22.69 30.71 19.44
CA CYS A 618 22.95 31.74 18.45
C CYS A 618 21.65 32.16 17.74
N LEU A 619 21.36 33.46 17.77
CA LEU A 619 20.21 34.09 17.13
C LEU A 619 20.66 34.93 15.95
N VAL A 620 20.00 34.78 14.80
CA VAL A 620 20.13 35.69 13.66
C VAL A 620 18.85 36.51 13.56
N ILE A 621 18.92 37.79 13.92
CA ILE A 621 17.77 38.67 14.05
C ILE A 621 17.67 39.56 12.81
N ILE A 622 16.59 39.40 12.04
CA ILE A 622 16.23 40.22 10.89
C ILE A 622 15.34 41.40 11.32
N SER A 623 15.40 42.51 10.58
CA SER A 623 14.54 43.68 10.72
C SER A 623 14.01 44.09 9.35
N ASP A 624 12.93 44.88 9.25
CA ASP A 624 12.35 45.31 7.96
C ASP A 624 13.39 45.94 7.01
N THR A 625 14.37 46.67 7.54
CA THR A 625 15.49 47.27 6.76
C THR A 625 16.56 46.24 6.38
N GLY A 626 16.72 45.17 7.16
CA GLY A 626 17.66 44.06 6.94
C GLY A 626 17.17 43.02 5.93
N VAL A 627 15.95 43.17 5.39
CA VAL A 627 15.32 42.21 4.46
C VAL A 627 15.93 42.24 3.05
N SER A 628 16.52 43.36 2.62
CA SER A 628 17.12 43.46 1.27
C SER A 628 18.44 42.67 1.18
N GLN A 629 18.88 42.25 -0.02
CA GLN A 629 20.19 41.61 -0.21
C GLN A 629 21.38 42.47 0.27
N LYS A 630 21.19 43.80 0.32
CA LYS A 630 22.16 44.77 0.87
C LYS A 630 21.92 45.10 2.35
N GLY A 631 20.95 44.44 2.97
CA GLY A 631 20.58 44.62 4.36
C GLY A 631 21.58 43.97 5.32
N SER A 632 21.65 44.52 6.51
CA SER A 632 22.37 43.94 7.63
C SER A 632 21.45 43.09 8.50
N VAL A 633 21.98 41.99 9.03
CA VAL A 633 21.34 41.14 10.02
C VAL A 633 22.11 41.22 11.33
N LYS A 634 21.40 41.17 12.45
CA LYS A 634 22.02 41.22 13.78
C LYS A 634 22.19 39.81 14.32
N ILE A 635 23.42 39.39 14.55
CA ILE A 635 23.76 38.10 15.12
C ILE A 635 23.98 38.28 16.62
N ARG A 636 23.39 37.43 17.45
CA ARG A 636 23.49 37.48 18.91
C ARG A 636 23.74 36.10 19.50
N HIS A 637 24.83 35.95 20.25
CA HIS A 637 25.09 34.75 21.03
C HIS A 637 24.62 34.94 22.47
N LEU A 638 23.70 34.08 22.92
CA LEU A 638 23.01 34.19 24.20
C LEU A 638 23.95 34.04 25.41
N GLU A 639 24.74 32.96 25.45
CA GLU A 639 25.63 32.69 26.58
C GLU A 639 26.83 33.65 26.66
N LEU A 640 27.52 33.85 25.54
CA LEU A 640 28.68 34.73 25.45
C LEU A 640 28.33 36.22 25.52
N LYS A 641 27.03 36.57 25.45
CA LYS A 641 26.52 37.95 25.41
C LYS A 641 27.20 38.82 24.35
N ARG A 642 27.54 38.22 23.21
CA ARG A 642 28.14 38.91 22.06
C ARG A 642 27.08 39.21 21.02
N GLU A 643 27.22 40.35 20.37
CA GLU A 643 26.38 40.72 19.23
C GLU A 643 27.22 41.40 18.15
N LYS A 644 26.88 41.14 16.88
CA LYS A 644 27.51 41.78 15.73
C LYS A 644 26.48 41.96 14.62
N GLU A 645 26.60 43.07 13.92
CA GLU A 645 25.82 43.34 12.72
C GLU A 645 26.64 42.94 11.50
N VAL A 646 26.08 42.09 10.64
CA VAL A 646 26.75 41.46 9.50
C VAL A 646 25.90 41.69 8.26
N SER A 647 26.52 41.97 7.11
CA SER A 647 25.77 42.06 5.85
C SER A 647 25.23 40.69 5.45
N ARG A 648 24.04 40.63 4.84
CA ARG A 648 23.45 39.35 4.41
C ARG A 648 24.38 38.53 3.50
N GLU A 649 25.11 39.20 2.61
CA GLU A 649 26.10 38.58 1.71
C GLU A 649 27.28 37.90 2.44
N SER A 650 27.64 38.36 3.63
CA SER A 650 28.76 37.81 4.41
C SER A 650 28.31 36.92 5.57
N LEU A 651 27.00 36.72 5.73
CA LEU A 651 26.41 36.01 6.86
C LEU A 651 26.87 34.56 6.94
N THR A 652 26.78 33.80 5.85
CA THR A 652 27.09 32.37 5.86
C THR A 652 28.58 32.14 6.12
N LYS A 653 29.43 32.95 5.49
CA LYS A 653 30.88 32.99 5.78
C LYS A 653 31.16 33.29 7.26
N PHE A 654 30.53 34.33 7.82
CA PHE A 654 30.69 34.69 9.22
C PHE A 654 30.27 33.54 10.14
N LEU A 655 29.11 32.94 9.91
CA LEU A 655 28.58 31.86 10.74
C LEU A 655 29.48 30.64 10.69
N SER A 656 29.98 30.26 9.51
CA SER A 656 30.93 29.15 9.35
C SER A 656 32.24 29.39 10.12
N GLU A 657 32.83 30.59 10.02
CA GLU A 657 34.03 30.96 10.78
C GLU A 657 33.77 31.00 12.31
N ALA A 658 32.60 31.52 12.71
CA ALA A 658 32.20 31.61 14.10
C ALA A 658 31.96 30.21 14.69
N MET A 659 31.26 29.32 13.99
CA MET A 659 31.00 27.94 14.43
C MET A 659 32.29 27.12 14.54
N ALA A 660 33.21 27.24 13.57
CA ALA A 660 34.51 26.56 13.59
C ALA A 660 35.34 26.93 14.83
N SER A 661 35.25 28.18 15.30
CA SER A 661 35.89 28.64 16.53
C SER A 661 35.03 28.49 17.79
N GLN A 662 33.91 27.77 17.69
CA GLN A 662 32.91 27.61 18.75
C GLN A 662 32.39 28.94 19.33
N PHE A 663 32.34 29.98 18.50
CA PHE A 663 32.01 31.36 18.82
C PHE A 663 32.95 32.04 19.83
N ARG A 664 34.02 31.35 20.26
CA ARG A 664 34.93 31.82 21.31
C ARG A 664 35.94 32.83 20.82
N ASN A 665 36.34 32.78 19.54
CA ASN A 665 37.33 33.70 18.98
C ASN A 665 36.83 35.17 19.03
N PRO A 666 37.42 36.04 19.86
CA PRO A 666 36.96 37.42 20.01
C PRO A 666 37.14 38.26 18.74
N SER A 667 38.13 37.96 17.89
CA SER A 667 38.43 38.77 16.71
C SER A 667 37.32 38.74 15.66
N ILE A 668 36.54 37.65 15.61
CA ILE A 668 35.41 37.50 14.69
C ILE A 668 34.27 38.48 15.06
N TRP A 669 34.14 38.81 16.35
CA TRP A 669 33.07 39.67 16.87
C TRP A 669 33.43 41.16 16.89
N ASN A 670 34.71 41.50 16.68
CA ASN A 670 35.19 42.88 16.67
C ASN A 670 35.09 43.55 15.30
#